data_AF-A0A660S829-F1
#
_entry.id   AF-A0A660S829-F1
#
_cell.length_a   1.000
_cell.length_b   1.000
_cell.length_c   1.000
_cell.angle_alpha   90.00
_cell.angle_beta   90.00
_cell.angle_gamma   90.00
#
_symmetry.space_group_name_H-M   'P 1'
#
loop_
_entity.id
_entity.type
_entity.pdbx_description
1 polymer ?
#
loop_
_entity_poly.entity_id
_entity_poly.type
_entity_poly.pdbx_seq_one_letter_code
_entity_poly.pdbx_strand_id
1 'polypeptide(L)'
;MESTVLIYGTSLAGYRLAYALGKMGYKSVILNKGSYVDQYKNQVLSQLPLDFCWICGAMPQRLFIGLGALQVFYNAEILEVSGEPGNFKVKVKKKDQYVNNLACTECEACIEACPVEVTENGEKRKAIYVIPKIGWENIFMIDDEHCTKCGECEKVCPTGCLKIDRPEEILEINVGAIVLAPEFEEPSQKDLAPFGYGKLANVVKSCDLARKSLLTNFIKNSLKRPSDGKLPEKIAIVVTPQYNQGMEYEPYNCSISAIYRACKIKELLSEAEVSVFLREFKGVGKGHYRWYKKALDKGINIVRAESLEIEDAPKENLTVKYALGGQKKELEAELVILITGQKPPTLMERLSEITGIEAESHGFCKILPFTCAKTTQEGIFAVGEFTGPKGNPETIWEGYAGAIEVLNYLASPNFSPPSPPPLRDVRGEAPKIGVFICSCFSKFNNYIDLNALVEKVKCLSGVTHVEIIDACCTPPTIKETAEKIKASGVNRVVLAVCTPLQKLLKFRKTVMMAGLNPLLAEFLRLREDVIRVHQDKETMLEKALALIASGIEKVKRAEAAPPPVDTFDGSALVIGGGVAGMEAALNLARRNFAVTLVEKTDKLGGLVRNIKQDLEGNDISDYVNKLIKEVKENPNITVYLKAEINDIYGYAGHYYAEIKDGENNLHSIQAGIIMLATGAKWFEPKGMFLYGEDARVLTQRELEEKLEKGEISAKKVVMIQCVGSRDEKHPYCSRICCAQALKNALALREKGIEVTILYRDLTLYGFKEDYYKQALERGIKFIRFNEKRYPEVKISNNQLEVEVENLSLNPELVVLSVGIVPDENNRKLAELLDYKLDKDGFFDTDTNAYPYEEAIKRIMKPFELSTNGIFPVGLAHSPRDLSGAILTAKDAVGKALTVLPKKKLPAPNAMFVSAVKESKCVGCGICVEVCPYNAREIDEEKGIAKVRPFLCDACGACIVACPSEAAYLRSARGEMMIGSIDALLR
;
A
#
# COMPACT_ATOMS: atom_id res chain seq x y z
N MET A 1 -9.88 -23.51 -20.29
CA MET A 1 -9.45 -22.61 -19.20
C MET A 1 -9.94 -21.22 -19.53
N GLU A 2 -10.71 -20.66 -18.62
CA GLU A 2 -11.14 -19.27 -18.60
C GLU A 2 -9.98 -18.34 -18.19
N SER A 3 -10.10 -17.06 -18.52
CA SER A 3 -9.07 -16.04 -18.20
C SER A 3 -9.57 -14.97 -17.23
N THR A 4 -10.88 -14.94 -16.97
CA THR A 4 -11.48 -14.00 -16.03
C THR A 4 -11.34 -14.53 -14.60
N VAL A 5 -11.07 -13.65 -13.65
CA VAL A 5 -10.99 -13.98 -12.22
C VAL A 5 -12.17 -13.39 -11.46
N LEU A 6 -12.83 -14.21 -10.64
CA LEU A 6 -13.82 -13.72 -9.68
C LEU A 6 -13.12 -13.37 -8.37
N ILE A 7 -13.42 -12.21 -7.79
CA ILE A 7 -12.92 -11.78 -6.50
C ILE A 7 -14.13 -11.48 -5.62
N TYR A 8 -14.27 -12.19 -4.50
CA TYR A 8 -15.37 -12.01 -3.55
C TYR A 8 -14.89 -11.28 -2.30
N GLY A 9 -15.32 -10.03 -2.13
CA GLY A 9 -14.87 -9.14 -1.06
C GLY A 9 -13.96 -8.02 -1.56
N THR A 10 -13.84 -6.97 -0.74
CA THR A 10 -13.24 -5.69 -1.13
C THR A 10 -12.06 -5.28 -0.26
N SER A 11 -11.35 -6.25 0.33
CA SER A 11 -10.09 -5.99 1.04
C SER A 11 -9.05 -5.28 0.14
N LEU A 12 -8.06 -4.61 0.76
CA LEU A 12 -6.99 -3.96 0.00
C LEU A 12 -6.23 -4.96 -0.87
N ALA A 13 -6.11 -6.21 -0.43
CA ALA A 13 -5.46 -7.29 -1.18
C ALA A 13 -6.26 -7.64 -2.44
N GLY A 14 -7.58 -7.84 -2.31
CA GLY A 14 -8.45 -8.16 -3.44
C GLY A 14 -8.43 -7.10 -4.54
N TYR A 15 -8.46 -5.82 -4.15
CA TYR A 15 -8.34 -4.72 -5.11
C TYR A 15 -6.96 -4.63 -5.76
N ARG A 16 -5.88 -4.85 -5.00
CA ARG A 16 -4.52 -4.83 -5.54
C ARG A 16 -4.28 -5.99 -6.51
N LEU A 17 -4.85 -7.15 -6.22
CA LEU A 17 -4.85 -8.30 -7.10
C LEU A 17 -5.58 -8.00 -8.41
N ALA A 18 -6.81 -7.44 -8.34
CA ALA A 18 -7.55 -7.03 -9.53
C ALA A 18 -6.78 -6.00 -10.39
N TYR A 19 -6.14 -5.03 -9.74
CA TYR A 19 -5.30 -4.04 -10.41
C TYR A 19 -4.11 -4.71 -11.13
N ALA A 20 -3.40 -5.62 -10.46
CA ALA A 20 -2.27 -6.34 -11.02
C ALA A 20 -2.68 -7.16 -12.24
N LEU A 21 -3.78 -7.93 -12.12
CA LEU A 21 -4.36 -8.71 -13.22
C LEU A 21 -4.75 -7.83 -14.41
N GLY A 22 -5.41 -6.69 -14.16
CA GLY A 22 -5.77 -5.74 -15.20
C GLY A 22 -4.56 -5.17 -15.96
N LYS A 23 -3.44 -4.91 -15.27
CA LYS A 23 -2.18 -4.50 -15.91
C LYS A 23 -1.52 -5.62 -16.71
N MET A 24 -1.73 -6.87 -16.32
CA MET A 24 -1.24 -8.08 -16.99
C MET A 24 -2.14 -8.54 -18.15
N GLY A 25 -3.25 -7.84 -18.40
CA GLY A 25 -4.16 -8.14 -19.52
C GLY A 25 -5.28 -9.13 -19.17
N TYR A 26 -5.62 -9.30 -17.89
CA TYR A 26 -6.71 -10.16 -17.44
C TYR A 26 -7.90 -9.35 -16.95
N LYS A 27 -9.11 -9.86 -17.20
CA LYS A 27 -10.34 -9.30 -16.64
C LYS A 27 -10.57 -9.82 -15.23
N SER A 28 -11.18 -8.98 -14.40
CA SER A 28 -11.65 -9.37 -13.07
C SER A 28 -13.09 -8.95 -12.85
N VAL A 29 -13.84 -9.76 -12.11
CA VAL A 29 -15.16 -9.43 -11.57
C VAL A 29 -15.02 -9.39 -10.06
N ILE A 30 -15.29 -8.24 -9.46
CA ILE A 30 -15.36 -8.07 -8.00
C ILE A 30 -16.83 -8.12 -7.57
N LEU A 31 -17.10 -8.92 -6.56
CA LEU A 31 -18.37 -8.98 -5.85
C LEU A 31 -18.22 -8.29 -4.50
N ASN A 32 -19.02 -7.25 -4.28
CA ASN A 32 -19.09 -6.53 -3.02
C ASN A 32 -20.48 -6.74 -2.41
N LYS A 33 -20.53 -7.20 -1.15
CA LYS A 33 -21.77 -7.41 -0.41
C LYS A 33 -22.50 -6.10 -0.05
N GLY A 34 -21.79 -4.96 0.03
CA GLY A 34 -22.33 -3.67 0.47
C GLY A 34 -22.94 -2.77 -0.62
N SER A 35 -23.62 -1.69 -0.17
CA SER A 35 -24.38 -0.72 -0.99
C SER A 35 -23.56 0.40 -1.66
N TYR A 36 -22.26 0.42 -1.49
CA TYR A 36 -21.27 1.10 -2.34
C TYR A 36 -19.91 0.63 -1.81
N VAL A 37 -18.81 1.39 -1.94
CA VAL A 37 -17.60 1.18 -1.11
C VAL A 37 -17.90 1.51 0.37
N ASP A 38 -18.91 0.87 0.94
CA ASP A 38 -19.23 0.90 2.35
C ASP A 38 -19.68 -0.49 2.80
N GLN A 39 -18.70 -1.22 3.33
CA GLN A 39 -18.74 -1.61 4.73
C GLN A 39 -17.62 -0.86 5.49
N TYR A 40 -17.85 0.45 5.58
CA TYR A 40 -17.19 1.51 6.35
C TYR A 40 -15.66 1.63 6.23
N LYS A 41 -15.25 2.15 5.07
CA LYS A 41 -13.89 2.62 4.74
C LYS A 41 -12.77 1.60 5.03
N ASN A 42 -12.84 0.35 4.55
CA ASN A 42 -11.80 -0.70 4.77
C ASN A 42 -11.34 -0.75 6.25
N GLN A 43 -12.32 -0.62 7.14
CA GLN A 43 -12.25 -0.30 8.59
C GLN A 43 -11.13 0.68 8.98
N VAL A 44 -11.27 1.88 8.41
CA VAL A 44 -10.35 3.05 8.39
C VAL A 44 -8.88 2.66 8.36
N LEU A 45 -8.63 1.75 7.40
CA LEU A 45 -7.36 1.18 6.95
C LEU A 45 -6.71 0.29 8.02
N SER A 46 -7.47 -0.67 8.56
CA SER A 46 -7.04 -1.71 9.54
C SER A 46 -6.14 -1.22 10.71
N GLN A 47 -6.32 0.06 11.08
CA GLN A 47 -5.79 0.83 12.22
C GLN A 47 -4.25 1.07 12.26
N LEU A 48 -3.70 1.71 11.23
CA LEU A 48 -2.30 2.11 10.97
C LEU A 48 -1.58 3.08 11.95
N PRO A 49 -0.22 3.08 11.96
CA PRO A 49 0.63 4.14 12.51
C PRO A 49 1.02 5.25 11.50
N LEU A 50 0.30 5.43 10.39
CA LEU A 50 0.71 6.30 9.27
C LEU A 50 -0.50 7.02 8.63
N ASP A 51 -0.36 8.32 8.33
CA ASP A 51 -1.41 9.19 7.79
C ASP A 51 -1.73 8.88 6.30
N PHE A 52 -2.40 7.76 6.03
CA PHE A 52 -2.80 7.32 4.68
C PHE A 52 -4.19 7.83 4.29
N CYS A 53 -4.30 8.56 3.17
CA CYS A 53 -5.59 8.96 2.60
C CYS A 53 -6.21 7.80 1.79
N TRP A 54 -7.37 7.29 2.22
CA TRP A 54 -8.06 6.15 1.60
C TRP A 54 -8.39 6.35 0.11
N ILE A 55 -8.59 7.59 -0.34
CA ILE A 55 -8.89 7.93 -1.74
C ILE A 55 -7.78 7.44 -2.67
N CYS A 56 -6.52 7.53 -2.26
CA CYS A 56 -5.37 7.08 -3.06
C CYS A 56 -5.37 5.57 -3.32
N GLY A 57 -5.98 4.77 -2.44
CA GLY A 57 -6.17 3.33 -2.63
C GLY A 57 -7.29 2.99 -3.63
N ALA A 58 -8.32 3.84 -3.72
CA ALA A 58 -9.50 3.61 -4.54
C ALA A 58 -9.37 4.12 -5.99
N MET A 59 -8.62 5.21 -6.23
CA MET A 59 -8.53 5.86 -7.54
C MET A 59 -8.11 4.93 -8.71
N PRO A 60 -7.12 4.02 -8.57
CA PRO A 60 -6.76 3.12 -9.66
C PRO A 60 -7.95 2.27 -10.12
N GLN A 61 -8.82 1.82 -9.22
CA GLN A 61 -9.95 0.92 -9.53
C GLN A 61 -10.89 1.55 -10.57
N ARG A 62 -11.23 2.83 -10.40
CA ARG A 62 -12.12 3.56 -11.32
C ARG A 62 -11.57 3.62 -12.74
N LEU A 63 -10.25 3.73 -12.90
CA LEU A 63 -9.61 3.68 -14.21
C LEU A 63 -9.84 2.32 -14.86
N PHE A 64 -9.59 1.21 -14.14
CA PHE A 64 -9.75 -0.14 -14.70
C PHE A 64 -11.20 -0.51 -14.96
N ILE A 65 -12.13 0.00 -14.15
CA ILE A 65 -13.57 -0.09 -14.44
C ILE A 65 -13.90 0.65 -15.73
N GLY A 66 -13.45 1.90 -15.87
CA GLY A 66 -13.67 2.71 -17.07
C GLY A 66 -12.99 2.17 -18.34
N LEU A 67 -11.92 1.37 -18.19
CA LEU A 67 -11.25 0.67 -19.30
C LEU A 67 -11.90 -0.68 -19.64
N GLY A 68 -12.79 -1.21 -18.79
CA GLY A 68 -13.43 -2.51 -18.98
C GLY A 68 -12.58 -3.71 -18.55
N ALA A 69 -11.49 -3.49 -17.81
CA ALA A 69 -10.67 -4.56 -17.23
C ALA A 69 -11.29 -5.13 -15.94
N LEU A 70 -12.04 -4.29 -15.22
CA LEU A 70 -12.64 -4.63 -13.94
C LEU A 70 -14.15 -4.37 -13.97
N GLN A 71 -14.94 -5.37 -13.61
CA GLN A 71 -16.37 -5.21 -13.35
C GLN A 71 -16.60 -5.33 -11.85
N VAL A 72 -17.45 -4.47 -11.28
CA VAL A 72 -17.80 -4.54 -9.86
C VAL A 72 -19.32 -4.68 -9.75
N PHE A 73 -19.76 -5.74 -9.10
CA PHE A 73 -21.13 -5.92 -8.67
C PHE A 73 -21.24 -5.61 -7.19
N TYR A 74 -22.23 -4.80 -6.84
CA TYR A 74 -22.50 -4.44 -5.46
C TYR A 74 -23.78 -5.09 -4.96
N ASN A 75 -23.99 -5.11 -3.65
CA ASN A 75 -25.00 -5.94 -2.98
C ASN A 75 -25.02 -7.36 -3.58
N ALA A 76 -23.83 -7.91 -3.80
CA ALA A 76 -23.62 -9.13 -4.57
C ALA A 76 -23.06 -10.25 -3.68
N GLU A 77 -23.65 -11.43 -3.82
CA GLU A 77 -23.30 -12.61 -3.04
C GLU A 77 -23.20 -13.85 -3.92
N ILE A 78 -22.26 -14.74 -3.59
CA ILE A 78 -22.17 -16.05 -4.22
C ILE A 78 -23.29 -16.94 -3.68
N LEU A 79 -23.99 -17.62 -4.57
CA LEU A 79 -25.00 -18.63 -4.26
C LEU A 79 -24.45 -20.05 -4.41
N GLU A 80 -23.71 -20.29 -5.48
CA GLU A 80 -23.25 -21.63 -5.87
C GLU A 80 -21.95 -21.51 -6.67
N VAL A 81 -21.02 -22.44 -6.42
CA VAL A 81 -19.81 -22.63 -7.21
C VAL A 81 -19.81 -24.07 -7.73
N SER A 82 -19.59 -24.23 -9.03
CA SER A 82 -19.46 -25.54 -9.68
C SER A 82 -18.32 -25.52 -10.70
N GLY A 83 -17.86 -26.69 -11.14
CA GLY A 83 -16.76 -26.83 -12.08
C GLY A 83 -15.43 -27.17 -11.40
N GLU A 84 -14.34 -26.93 -12.10
CA GLU A 84 -12.98 -27.34 -11.73
C GLU A 84 -11.98 -26.19 -11.94
N PRO A 85 -10.76 -26.27 -11.37
CA PRO A 85 -9.74 -25.24 -11.54
C PRO A 85 -9.53 -24.86 -13.02
N GLY A 86 -9.61 -23.57 -13.32
CA GLY A 86 -9.53 -23.05 -14.68
C GLY A 86 -10.86 -23.00 -15.42
N ASN A 87 -11.95 -23.62 -14.95
CA ASN A 87 -13.27 -23.58 -15.59
C ASN A 87 -14.41 -23.61 -14.55
N PHE A 88 -14.44 -22.64 -13.63
CA PHE A 88 -15.53 -22.49 -12.67
C PHE A 88 -16.74 -21.78 -13.28
N LYS A 89 -17.91 -22.18 -12.82
CA LYS A 89 -19.19 -21.53 -13.08
C LYS A 89 -19.79 -21.09 -11.73
N VAL A 90 -19.97 -19.78 -11.57
CA VAL A 90 -20.40 -19.17 -10.31
C VAL A 90 -21.76 -18.50 -10.49
N LYS A 91 -22.74 -18.90 -9.67
CA LYS A 91 -24.03 -18.20 -9.58
C LYS A 91 -23.96 -17.10 -8.54
N VAL A 92 -24.31 -15.89 -8.95
CA VAL A 92 -24.22 -14.68 -8.14
C VAL A 92 -25.59 -14.02 -8.06
N LYS A 93 -26.04 -13.73 -6.85
CA LYS A 93 -27.19 -12.85 -6.61
C LYS A 93 -26.68 -11.43 -6.50
N LYS A 94 -27.18 -10.48 -7.28
CA LYS A 94 -26.88 -9.04 -7.12
C LYS A 94 -28.14 -8.20 -6.99
N LYS A 95 -27.98 -7.03 -6.35
CA LYS A 95 -28.99 -5.96 -6.36
C LYS A 95 -28.30 -4.63 -6.67
N ASP A 96 -28.73 -3.96 -7.74
CA ASP A 96 -28.06 -2.74 -8.19
C ASP A 96 -28.09 -1.62 -7.15
N GLN A 97 -27.26 -0.60 -7.32
CA GLN A 97 -27.29 0.59 -6.46
C GLN A 97 -28.38 1.56 -6.81
N TYR A 98 -28.84 2.30 -5.80
CA TYR A 98 -29.74 3.43 -6.01
C TYR A 98 -29.13 4.47 -6.94
N VAL A 99 -27.82 4.71 -6.83
CA VAL A 99 -27.11 5.70 -7.65
C VAL A 99 -25.90 5.05 -8.32
N ASN A 100 -25.88 5.09 -9.65
CA ASN A 100 -24.67 4.82 -10.41
C ASN A 100 -23.72 6.03 -10.30
N ASN A 101 -22.87 6.00 -9.27
CA ASN A 101 -21.90 7.07 -8.98
C ASN A 101 -20.81 7.28 -10.05
N LEU A 102 -20.68 6.39 -11.05
CA LEU A 102 -19.82 6.64 -12.22
C LEU A 102 -20.49 7.55 -13.26
N ALA A 103 -21.82 7.51 -13.33
CA ALA A 103 -22.63 8.34 -14.21
C ALA A 103 -23.17 9.62 -13.52
N CYS A 104 -23.12 9.67 -12.19
CA CYS A 104 -23.57 10.82 -11.39
C CYS A 104 -22.78 12.10 -11.71
N THR A 105 -23.50 13.24 -11.79
CA THR A 105 -22.93 14.57 -12.07
C THR A 105 -22.62 15.38 -10.81
N GLU A 106 -22.89 14.83 -9.64
CA GLU A 106 -22.75 15.53 -8.35
C GLU A 106 -23.61 16.81 -8.31
N CYS A 107 -24.80 16.62 -8.85
CA CYS A 107 -25.99 17.48 -8.86
C CYS A 107 -26.35 18.23 -7.59
N GLU A 108 -26.47 17.45 -6.52
CA GLU A 108 -27.21 17.81 -5.32
C GLU A 108 -28.72 18.08 -5.54
N ALA A 109 -29.21 18.20 -6.79
CA ALA A 109 -30.64 18.33 -7.12
C ALA A 109 -31.51 17.25 -6.45
N CYS A 110 -31.00 16.01 -6.37
CA CYS A 110 -31.69 14.92 -5.71
C CYS A 110 -31.78 15.07 -4.18
N ILE A 111 -30.82 15.77 -3.54
CA ILE A 111 -30.83 16.11 -2.10
C ILE A 111 -31.86 17.21 -1.84
N GLU A 112 -31.85 18.26 -2.67
CA GLU A 112 -32.81 19.37 -2.58
C GLU A 112 -34.26 18.88 -2.72
N ALA A 113 -34.51 17.96 -3.66
CA ALA A 113 -35.83 17.37 -3.88
C ALA A 113 -36.28 16.37 -2.79
N CYS A 114 -35.39 15.94 -1.89
CA CYS A 114 -35.72 14.91 -0.92
C CYS A 114 -36.62 15.45 0.22
N PRO A 115 -37.84 14.89 0.40
CA PRO A 115 -38.76 15.36 1.44
C PRO A 115 -38.39 14.86 2.84
N VAL A 116 -37.50 13.87 2.95
CA VAL A 116 -37.15 13.20 4.22
C VAL A 116 -35.96 13.89 4.88
N GLU A 117 -36.12 14.25 6.16
CA GLU A 117 -35.04 14.73 7.04
C GLU A 117 -34.69 13.65 8.06
N VAL A 118 -33.41 13.33 8.20
CA VAL A 118 -32.84 12.33 9.11
C VAL A 118 -31.90 13.06 10.08
N THR A 119 -32.04 12.80 11.38
CA THR A 119 -31.14 13.35 12.40
C THR A 119 -30.17 12.26 12.86
N GLU A 120 -28.87 12.48 12.67
CA GLU A 120 -27.81 11.52 13.01
C GLU A 120 -26.70 12.26 13.76
N ASN A 121 -26.36 11.79 14.97
CA ASN A 121 -25.36 12.42 15.86
C ASN A 121 -25.59 13.93 16.12
N GLY A 122 -26.85 14.36 16.15
CA GLY A 122 -27.23 15.77 16.33
C GLY A 122 -27.13 16.63 15.06
N GLU A 123 -26.69 16.08 13.92
CA GLU A 123 -26.71 16.75 12.62
C GLU A 123 -27.93 16.34 11.80
N LYS A 124 -28.54 17.31 11.11
CA LYS A 124 -29.63 17.06 10.18
C LYS A 124 -29.10 16.78 8.78
N ARG A 125 -29.59 15.73 8.14
CA ARG A 125 -29.32 15.38 6.72
C ARG A 125 -30.61 14.94 6.02
N LYS A 126 -30.54 14.72 4.70
CA LYS A 126 -31.62 14.10 3.93
C LYS A 126 -31.44 12.58 3.85
N ALA A 127 -32.49 11.85 3.44
CA ALA A 127 -32.39 10.40 3.23
C ALA A 127 -31.45 10.05 2.05
N ILE A 128 -31.42 10.87 1.00
CA ILE A 128 -30.34 10.86 0.03
C ILE A 128 -29.26 11.86 0.46
N TYR A 129 -28.02 11.40 0.53
CA TYR A 129 -26.92 12.18 1.07
C TYR A 129 -25.60 11.88 0.35
N VAL A 130 -24.56 12.65 0.70
CA VAL A 130 -23.23 12.57 0.10
C VAL A 130 -22.16 12.24 1.14
N ILE A 131 -21.24 11.34 0.77
CA ILE A 131 -20.01 11.06 1.53
C ILE A 131 -18.79 11.01 0.58
N PRO A 132 -17.62 11.57 0.95
CA PRO A 132 -17.42 12.57 2.01
C PRO A 132 -17.88 13.97 1.55
N LYS A 133 -18.37 14.81 2.48
CA LYS A 133 -18.74 16.21 2.21
C LYS A 133 -17.54 17.14 1.92
N ILE A 134 -16.31 16.65 2.10
CA ILE A 134 -15.07 17.41 2.00
C ILE A 134 -14.20 16.81 0.90
N GLY A 135 -14.46 17.24 -0.34
CA GLY A 135 -13.56 17.23 -1.49
C GLY A 135 -12.90 15.92 -1.92
N TRP A 136 -13.40 15.32 -3.00
CA TRP A 136 -12.67 15.07 -4.27
C TRP A 136 -13.59 14.39 -5.29
N GLU A 137 -14.52 13.55 -4.83
CA GLU A 137 -15.67 13.00 -5.57
C GLU A 137 -16.80 12.75 -4.56
N ASN A 138 -18.00 13.31 -4.81
CA ASN A 138 -19.16 13.11 -3.95
C ASN A 138 -19.85 11.79 -4.29
N ILE A 139 -19.89 10.85 -3.36
CA ILE A 139 -20.64 9.60 -3.51
C ILE A 139 -22.05 9.84 -2.99
N PHE A 140 -23.03 9.72 -3.87
CA PHE A 140 -24.44 9.81 -3.52
C PHE A 140 -24.95 8.43 -3.09
N MET A 141 -25.59 8.39 -1.92
CA MET A 141 -26.17 7.20 -1.32
C MET A 141 -27.58 7.49 -0.84
N ILE A 142 -28.42 6.46 -0.77
CA ILE A 142 -29.75 6.54 -0.18
C ILE A 142 -29.76 5.68 1.08
N ASP A 143 -30.18 6.29 2.17
CA ASP A 143 -30.51 5.64 3.44
C ASP A 143 -31.79 4.82 3.26
N ASP A 144 -31.65 3.51 3.08
CA ASP A 144 -32.79 2.63 2.79
C ASP A 144 -33.76 2.50 3.97
N GLU A 145 -33.28 2.73 5.20
CA GLU A 145 -34.10 2.67 6.42
C GLU A 145 -35.06 3.85 6.51
N HIS A 146 -34.60 5.05 6.13
CA HIS A 146 -35.39 6.29 6.23
C HIS A 146 -36.06 6.69 4.91
N CYS A 147 -35.63 6.16 3.76
CA CYS A 147 -36.17 6.53 2.46
C CYS A 147 -37.63 6.08 2.29
N THR A 148 -38.52 7.01 1.95
CA THR A 148 -39.94 6.72 1.64
C THR A 148 -40.16 6.14 0.24
N LYS A 149 -39.12 6.02 -0.58
CA LYS A 149 -39.17 5.55 -1.99
C LYS A 149 -40.16 6.33 -2.87
N CYS A 150 -40.37 7.61 -2.57
CA CYS A 150 -41.30 8.49 -3.31
C CYS A 150 -40.88 8.84 -4.75
N GLY A 151 -39.62 8.64 -5.13
CA GLY A 151 -39.13 8.86 -6.51
C GLY A 151 -38.81 10.32 -6.88
N GLU A 152 -39.03 11.30 -6.01
CA GLU A 152 -38.74 12.72 -6.32
C GLU A 152 -37.28 12.96 -6.70
N CYS A 153 -36.35 12.31 -6.01
CA CYS A 153 -34.91 12.37 -6.34
C CYS A 153 -34.55 11.75 -7.71
N GLU A 154 -35.33 10.78 -8.20
CA GLU A 154 -35.14 10.16 -9.51
C GLU A 154 -35.62 11.10 -10.62
N LYS A 155 -36.78 11.74 -10.45
CA LYS A 155 -37.37 12.67 -11.44
C LYS A 155 -36.46 13.85 -11.78
N VAL A 156 -35.74 14.38 -10.79
CA VAL A 156 -34.84 15.53 -10.95
C VAL A 156 -33.43 15.15 -11.41
N CYS A 157 -33.10 13.86 -11.54
CA CYS A 157 -31.76 13.41 -11.90
C CYS A 157 -31.49 13.62 -13.41
N PRO A 158 -30.58 14.53 -13.81
CA PRO A 158 -30.42 14.90 -15.22
C PRO A 158 -29.77 13.82 -16.09
N THR A 159 -29.16 12.81 -15.47
CA THR A 159 -28.51 11.70 -16.18
C THR A 159 -29.29 10.39 -16.11
N GLY A 160 -30.37 10.35 -15.33
CA GLY A 160 -31.08 9.10 -15.04
C GLY A 160 -30.25 8.05 -14.28
N CYS A 161 -29.11 8.43 -13.70
CA CYS A 161 -28.23 7.51 -12.99
C CYS A 161 -28.76 7.07 -11.61
N LEU A 162 -29.86 7.69 -11.15
CA LEU A 162 -30.54 7.34 -9.90
C LEU A 162 -31.78 6.52 -10.25
N LYS A 163 -31.92 5.34 -9.63
CA LYS A 163 -33.06 4.44 -9.80
C LYS A 163 -33.56 3.97 -8.43
N ILE A 164 -34.81 4.28 -8.09
CA ILE A 164 -35.44 3.81 -6.85
C ILE A 164 -35.80 2.33 -6.94
N ASP A 165 -36.27 1.87 -8.11
CA ASP A 165 -36.47 0.46 -8.36
C ASP A 165 -35.15 -0.24 -8.70
N ARG A 166 -34.88 -1.37 -8.04
CA ARG A 166 -33.62 -2.11 -8.10
C ARG A 166 -33.93 -3.61 -8.02
N PRO A 167 -34.26 -4.25 -9.15
CA PRO A 167 -34.59 -5.67 -9.14
C PRO A 167 -33.38 -6.49 -8.68
N GLU A 168 -33.68 -7.60 -8.02
CA GLU A 168 -32.66 -8.61 -7.74
C GLU A 168 -32.43 -9.45 -8.99
N GLU A 169 -31.17 -9.66 -9.34
CA GLU A 169 -30.77 -10.42 -10.52
C GLU A 169 -29.88 -11.59 -10.09
N ILE A 170 -30.10 -12.74 -10.72
CA ILE A 170 -29.19 -13.89 -10.62
C ILE A 170 -28.38 -13.94 -11.91
N LEU A 171 -27.07 -13.87 -11.76
CA LEU A 171 -26.10 -13.94 -12.84
C LEU A 171 -25.32 -15.25 -12.76
N GLU A 172 -24.93 -15.77 -13.91
CA GLU A 172 -23.98 -16.87 -14.02
C GLU A 172 -22.69 -16.35 -14.65
N ILE A 173 -21.56 -16.57 -13.99
CA ILE A 173 -20.26 -16.04 -14.39
C ILE A 173 -19.26 -17.19 -14.51
N ASN A 174 -18.65 -17.35 -15.69
CA ASN A 174 -17.58 -18.30 -15.91
C ASN A 174 -16.22 -17.65 -15.60
N VAL A 175 -15.40 -18.32 -14.78
CA VAL A 175 -14.10 -17.79 -14.33
C VAL A 175 -13.04 -18.90 -14.24
N GLY A 176 -11.78 -18.53 -14.40
CA GLY A 176 -10.65 -19.46 -14.30
C GLY A 176 -10.24 -19.72 -12.85
N ALA A 177 -10.42 -18.71 -12.00
CA ALA A 177 -10.09 -18.79 -10.58
C ALA A 177 -11.06 -17.94 -9.76
N ILE A 178 -11.20 -18.32 -8.49
CA ILE A 178 -11.98 -17.57 -7.48
C ILE A 178 -11.01 -17.12 -6.40
N VAL A 179 -11.07 -15.84 -6.03
CA VAL A 179 -10.28 -15.25 -4.94
C VAL A 179 -11.24 -14.73 -3.88
N LEU A 180 -11.10 -15.22 -2.66
CA LEU A 180 -11.86 -14.81 -1.50
C LEU A 180 -11.06 -13.75 -0.74
N ALA A 181 -11.59 -12.53 -0.74
CA ALA A 181 -10.98 -11.37 -0.12
C ALA A 181 -11.97 -10.60 0.80
N PRO A 182 -12.84 -11.27 1.59
CA PRO A 182 -13.67 -10.56 2.55
C PRO A 182 -12.81 -9.89 3.63
N GLU A 183 -13.31 -8.79 4.17
CA GLU A 183 -12.68 -8.07 5.28
C GLU A 183 -12.86 -8.80 6.61
N PHE A 184 -12.01 -8.48 7.60
CA PHE A 184 -12.18 -8.91 8.99
C PHE A 184 -13.36 -8.21 9.67
N GLU A 185 -13.80 -8.76 10.81
CA GLU A 185 -14.78 -8.11 11.67
C GLU A 185 -14.14 -7.41 12.87
N GLU A 186 -14.61 -6.22 13.22
CA GLU A 186 -14.21 -5.54 14.44
C GLU A 186 -15.04 -6.08 15.63
N PRO A 187 -14.49 -6.12 16.86
CA PRO A 187 -15.28 -6.34 18.07
C PRO A 187 -16.58 -5.51 18.11
N SER A 188 -17.68 -6.21 18.40
CA SER A 188 -19.00 -5.62 18.58
C SER A 188 -19.08 -4.79 19.88
N GLN A 189 -20.17 -4.04 20.06
CA GLN A 189 -20.41 -3.35 21.32
C GLN A 189 -20.45 -4.32 22.52
N LYS A 190 -21.02 -5.52 22.33
CA LYS A 190 -21.05 -6.57 23.37
C LYS A 190 -19.64 -7.03 23.74
N ASP A 191 -18.79 -7.20 22.74
CA ASP A 191 -17.41 -7.68 22.92
C ASP A 191 -16.53 -6.65 23.65
N LEU A 192 -16.89 -5.37 23.58
CA LEU A 192 -16.17 -4.25 24.21
C LEU A 192 -16.86 -3.70 25.47
N ALA A 193 -17.98 -4.29 25.89
CA ALA A 193 -18.69 -3.88 27.10
C ALA A 193 -17.82 -3.91 28.37
N PRO A 194 -16.88 -4.86 28.56
CA PRO A 194 -15.94 -4.84 29.70
C PRO A 194 -15.05 -3.58 29.77
N PHE A 195 -14.87 -2.87 28.66
CA PHE A 195 -14.12 -1.61 28.59
C PHE A 195 -15.01 -0.38 28.68
N GLY A 196 -16.31 -0.56 28.97
CA GLY A 196 -17.29 0.52 29.08
C GLY A 196 -17.80 1.07 27.73
N TYR A 197 -17.43 0.47 26.59
CA TYR A 197 -17.87 0.95 25.28
C TYR A 197 -19.40 0.82 25.10
N GLY A 198 -20.03 1.89 24.63
CA GLY A 198 -21.49 1.98 24.47
C GLY A 198 -22.27 2.26 25.75
N LYS A 199 -21.64 2.18 26.93
CA LYS A 199 -22.22 2.59 28.22
C LYS A 199 -21.66 3.94 28.68
N LEU A 200 -20.34 4.10 28.60
CA LEU A 200 -19.62 5.31 29.02
C LEU A 200 -19.42 6.21 27.79
N ALA A 201 -19.98 7.43 27.83
CA ALA A 201 -20.01 8.33 26.67
C ALA A 201 -18.61 8.67 26.13
N ASN A 202 -17.61 8.80 27.01
CA ASN A 202 -16.24 9.21 26.66
C ASN A 202 -15.28 8.03 26.37
N VAL A 203 -15.81 6.82 26.18
CA VAL A 203 -15.06 5.66 25.67
C VAL A 203 -15.37 5.49 24.18
N VAL A 204 -14.36 5.63 23.33
CA VAL A 204 -14.52 5.61 21.87
C VAL A 204 -13.57 4.61 21.21
N LYS A 205 -13.94 4.06 20.06
CA LYS A 205 -12.99 3.31 19.25
C LYS A 205 -12.09 4.26 18.47
N SER A 206 -10.89 3.77 18.21
CA SER A 206 -9.92 4.40 17.32
C SER A 206 -10.47 4.65 15.91
N CYS A 207 -11.31 3.75 15.39
CA CYS A 207 -11.98 3.92 14.09
C CYS A 207 -13.07 4.99 14.12
N ASP A 208 -13.78 5.18 15.24
CA ASP A 208 -14.81 6.22 15.40
C ASP A 208 -14.21 7.62 15.25
N LEU A 209 -13.02 7.83 15.82
CA LEU A 209 -12.27 9.09 15.68
C LEU A 209 -11.84 9.34 14.23
N ALA A 210 -11.30 8.31 13.57
CA ALA A 210 -10.77 8.42 12.22
C ALA A 210 -11.90 8.70 11.19
N ARG A 211 -13.11 8.18 11.43
CA ARG A 211 -14.30 8.48 10.61
C ARG A 211 -14.64 9.97 10.59
N LYS A 212 -14.52 10.67 11.73
CA LYS A 212 -14.77 12.13 11.85
C LYS A 212 -13.80 12.98 11.05
N SER A 213 -12.60 12.47 10.77
CA SER A 213 -11.52 13.21 10.13
C SER A 213 -11.59 13.21 8.58
N LEU A 214 -12.53 12.44 8.00
CA LEU A 214 -12.92 12.34 6.57
C LEU A 214 -11.79 11.97 5.56
N LEU A 215 -10.70 12.74 5.53
CA LEU A 215 -9.56 12.66 4.59
C LEU A 215 -8.23 12.25 5.24
N THR A 216 -7.98 12.68 6.48
CA THR A 216 -6.75 12.38 7.25
C THR A 216 -7.09 11.60 8.53
N ASN A 217 -6.09 11.06 9.24
CA ASN A 217 -6.36 10.13 10.34
C ASN A 217 -6.69 10.79 11.69
N PHE A 218 -6.18 11.99 11.94
CA PHE A 218 -6.43 12.75 13.17
C PHE A 218 -6.47 14.24 12.85
N ILE A 219 -7.56 14.90 13.23
CA ILE A 219 -7.62 16.36 13.31
C ILE A 219 -7.98 16.75 14.73
N LYS A 220 -7.57 17.94 15.16
CA LYS A 220 -7.85 18.42 16.52
C LYS A 220 -9.33 18.27 16.92
N ASN A 221 -10.25 18.52 15.99
CA ASN A 221 -11.70 18.41 16.24
C ASN A 221 -12.20 16.96 16.39
N SER A 222 -11.50 15.94 15.90
CA SER A 222 -11.94 14.56 16.07
C SER A 222 -11.79 14.09 17.52
N LEU A 223 -10.91 14.72 18.31
CA LEU A 223 -10.62 14.40 19.72
C LEU A 223 -11.64 14.95 20.73
N LYS A 224 -12.64 15.70 20.29
CA LYS A 224 -13.66 16.26 21.20
C LYS A 224 -14.43 15.14 21.91
N ARG A 225 -14.60 15.29 23.22
CA ARG A 225 -15.36 14.38 24.09
C ARG A 225 -16.79 14.23 23.55
N PRO A 226 -17.31 13.00 23.37
CA PRO A 226 -18.69 12.81 22.95
C PRO A 226 -19.73 13.38 23.91
N SER A 227 -19.43 13.44 25.23
CA SER A 227 -20.40 13.90 26.23
C SER A 227 -20.70 15.40 26.16
N ASP A 228 -19.67 16.25 25.99
CA ASP A 228 -19.81 17.72 26.06
C ASP A 228 -19.11 18.51 24.93
N GLY A 229 -18.45 17.83 24.00
CA GLY A 229 -17.79 18.45 22.84
C GLY A 229 -16.50 19.22 23.16
N LYS A 230 -15.97 19.16 24.39
CA LYS A 230 -14.70 19.81 24.77
C LYS A 230 -13.49 18.97 24.35
N LEU A 231 -12.32 19.60 24.28
CA LEU A 231 -11.06 18.89 24.06
C LEU A 231 -10.54 18.33 25.39
N PRO A 232 -10.11 17.05 25.44
CA PRO A 232 -9.62 16.44 26.67
C PRO A 232 -8.18 16.87 26.99
N GLU A 233 -7.88 17.03 28.28
CA GLU A 233 -6.53 17.26 28.82
C GLU A 233 -5.87 15.96 29.27
N LYS A 234 -6.64 14.95 29.72
CA LYS A 234 -6.14 13.63 30.12
C LYS A 234 -6.70 12.54 29.21
N ILE A 235 -5.83 11.82 28.51
CA ILE A 235 -6.22 10.83 27.50
C ILE A 235 -5.57 9.49 27.80
N ALA A 236 -6.38 8.43 27.80
CA ALA A 236 -5.91 7.05 27.91
C ALA A 236 -6.14 6.31 26.58
N ILE A 237 -5.15 5.54 26.13
CA ILE A 237 -5.24 4.68 24.95
C ILE A 237 -5.08 3.23 25.41
N VAL A 238 -6.00 2.34 25.04
CA VAL A 238 -6.00 0.93 25.48
C VAL A 238 -5.89 0.01 24.28
N VAL A 239 -4.91 -0.90 24.28
CA VAL A 239 -4.77 -1.96 23.27
C VAL A 239 -5.63 -3.16 23.72
N THR A 240 -6.89 -3.19 23.28
CA THR A 240 -7.90 -4.15 23.78
C THR A 240 -7.59 -5.63 23.53
N PRO A 241 -6.99 -6.08 22.40
CA PRO A 241 -6.79 -7.52 22.18
C PRO A 241 -5.83 -8.18 23.17
N GLN A 242 -5.04 -7.41 23.92
CA GLN A 242 -4.16 -7.93 24.98
C GLN A 242 -4.91 -8.22 26.28
N TYR A 243 -6.14 -7.71 26.44
CA TYR A 243 -7.00 -7.90 27.60
C TYR A 243 -8.30 -8.66 27.28
N ASN A 244 -8.74 -8.63 26.01
CA ASN A 244 -9.99 -9.22 25.54
C ASN A 244 -9.80 -10.61 24.91
N GLN A 245 -9.26 -11.56 25.69
CA GLN A 245 -8.85 -12.86 25.18
C GLN A 245 -10.01 -13.68 24.60
N GLY A 246 -9.78 -14.31 23.43
CA GLY A 246 -10.75 -15.16 22.75
C GLY A 246 -11.83 -14.42 21.96
N MET A 247 -11.91 -13.10 22.10
CA MET A 247 -12.91 -12.26 21.41
C MET A 247 -12.36 -11.59 20.15
N GLU A 248 -11.06 -11.30 20.12
CA GLU A 248 -10.34 -10.64 19.03
C GLU A 248 -8.85 -10.99 19.04
N TYR A 249 -8.19 -10.85 17.89
CA TYR A 249 -6.78 -11.17 17.72
C TYR A 249 -5.96 -9.92 17.36
N GLU A 250 -4.75 -9.82 17.92
CA GLU A 250 -3.86 -8.68 17.67
C GLU A 250 -3.05 -8.90 16.36
N PRO A 251 -3.26 -8.11 15.30
CA PRO A 251 -2.30 -7.99 14.20
C PRO A 251 -1.03 -7.25 14.68
N TYR A 252 0.07 -7.38 13.95
CA TYR A 252 1.37 -6.81 14.38
C TYR A 252 1.37 -5.28 14.57
N ASN A 253 0.38 -4.56 14.04
CA ASN A 253 0.33 -3.10 14.02
C ASN A 253 -0.43 -2.45 15.20
N CYS A 254 -1.25 -3.15 16.00
CA CYS A 254 -2.05 -2.51 17.07
C CYS A 254 -1.20 -1.71 18.07
N SER A 255 -0.18 -2.35 18.64
CA SER A 255 0.73 -1.73 19.61
C SER A 255 1.43 -0.48 19.05
N ILE A 256 1.94 -0.54 17.80
CA ILE A 256 2.62 0.62 17.19
C ILE A 256 1.63 1.73 16.83
N SER A 257 0.41 1.39 16.46
CA SER A 257 -0.64 2.37 16.18
C SER A 257 -1.06 3.13 17.43
N ALA A 258 -1.10 2.47 18.60
CA ALA A 258 -1.30 3.15 19.88
C ALA A 258 -0.19 4.18 20.16
N ILE A 259 1.07 3.79 19.97
CA ILE A 259 2.24 4.66 20.14
C ILE A 259 2.24 5.85 19.18
N TYR A 260 1.97 5.59 17.89
CA TYR A 260 1.88 6.65 16.88
C TYR A 260 0.77 7.64 17.21
N ARG A 261 -0.41 7.15 17.60
CA ARG A 261 -1.55 8.00 17.99
C ARG A 261 -1.23 8.85 19.21
N ALA A 262 -0.58 8.29 20.22
CA ALA A 262 -0.14 9.06 21.37
C ALA A 262 0.80 10.21 20.95
N CYS A 263 1.76 9.92 20.06
CA CYS A 263 2.64 10.96 19.50
C CYS A 263 1.87 12.04 18.73
N LYS A 264 0.90 11.65 17.90
CA LYS A 264 0.07 12.59 17.13
C LYS A 264 -0.84 13.43 18.00
N ILE A 265 -1.40 12.85 19.05
CA ILE A 265 -2.19 13.59 20.05
C ILE A 265 -1.32 14.64 20.72
N LYS A 266 -0.10 14.32 21.15
CA LYS A 266 0.85 15.30 21.68
C LYS A 266 1.27 16.37 20.66
N GLU A 267 1.29 16.06 19.37
CA GLU A 267 1.53 17.06 18.31
C GLU A 267 0.33 18.02 18.13
N LEU A 268 -0.91 17.54 18.36
CA LEU A 268 -2.14 18.34 18.23
C LEU A 268 -2.55 19.09 19.52
N LEU A 269 -2.24 18.50 20.68
CA LEU A 269 -2.55 18.94 22.04
C LEU A 269 -1.28 18.80 22.90
N SER A 270 -0.36 19.79 22.84
CA SER A 270 0.96 19.71 23.48
C SER A 270 0.90 19.45 25.00
N GLU A 271 -0.07 20.08 25.66
CA GLU A 271 -0.23 20.02 27.12
C GLU A 271 -0.97 18.76 27.60
N ALA A 272 -1.63 18.01 26.71
CA ALA A 272 -2.46 16.87 27.13
C ALA A 272 -1.61 15.73 27.71
N GLU A 273 -1.98 15.21 28.87
CA GLU A 273 -1.40 14.00 29.45
C GLU A 273 -1.90 12.77 28.69
N VAL A 274 -0.98 11.95 28.17
CA VAL A 274 -1.33 10.77 27.37
C VAL A 274 -0.72 9.52 27.98
N SER A 275 -1.57 8.56 28.32
CA SER A 275 -1.17 7.23 28.80
C SER A 275 -1.58 6.14 27.82
N VAL A 276 -0.69 5.19 27.54
CA VAL A 276 -0.92 4.02 26.69
C VAL A 276 -0.85 2.75 27.53
N PHE A 277 -1.94 1.98 27.56
CA PHE A 277 -2.08 0.74 28.30
C PHE A 277 -1.97 -0.49 27.37
N LEU A 278 -0.99 -1.34 27.64
CA LEU A 278 -0.72 -2.60 26.94
C LEU A 278 -0.06 -3.60 27.92
N ARG A 279 -0.04 -4.90 27.63
CA ARG A 279 0.78 -5.91 28.35
C ARG A 279 2.18 -6.01 27.77
N GLU A 280 2.26 -6.05 26.45
CA GLU A 280 3.48 -6.27 25.66
C GLU A 280 3.53 -5.25 24.51
N PHE A 281 4.69 -4.63 24.28
CA PHE A 281 4.87 -3.83 23.06
C PHE A 281 5.23 -4.73 21.88
N LYS A 282 4.27 -5.01 21.00
CA LYS A 282 4.44 -5.93 19.85
C LYS A 282 4.95 -5.28 18.57
N GLY A 283 5.70 -4.18 18.68
CA GLY A 283 6.28 -3.49 17.52
C GLY A 283 7.39 -4.32 16.85
N VAL A 284 7.15 -4.75 15.61
CA VAL A 284 8.09 -5.56 14.81
C VAL A 284 8.83 -4.79 13.72
N GLY A 285 9.99 -5.30 13.28
CA GLY A 285 10.71 -4.76 12.11
C GLY A 285 11.36 -3.39 12.33
N LYS A 286 11.69 -2.73 11.21
CA LYS A 286 12.33 -1.40 11.18
C LYS A 286 11.33 -0.30 11.54
N GLY A 287 11.82 0.79 12.14
CA GLY A 287 11.03 2.00 12.43
C GLY A 287 10.13 1.94 13.66
N HIS A 288 9.51 0.79 13.99
CA HIS A 288 8.55 0.70 15.11
C HIS A 288 9.18 1.01 16.48
N TYR A 289 10.36 0.47 16.77
CA TYR A 289 11.03 0.73 18.05
C TYR A 289 11.55 2.18 18.17
N ARG A 290 11.80 2.85 17.04
CA ARG A 290 12.14 4.29 17.05
C ARG A 290 10.94 5.16 17.41
N TRP A 291 9.74 4.80 16.94
CA TRP A 291 8.51 5.44 17.38
C TRP A 291 8.23 5.21 18.87
N TYR A 292 8.54 4.02 19.37
CA TYR A 292 8.47 3.73 20.81
C TYR A 292 9.38 4.66 21.62
N LYS A 293 10.66 4.80 21.23
CA LYS A 293 11.59 5.77 21.84
C LYS A 293 11.10 7.21 21.73
N LYS A 294 10.65 7.64 20.54
CA LYS A 294 10.07 8.97 20.32
C LYS A 294 8.89 9.27 21.23
N ALA A 295 8.07 8.26 21.56
CA ALA A 295 6.95 8.44 22.48
C ALA A 295 7.42 8.67 23.92
N LEU A 296 8.41 7.90 24.38
CA LEU A 296 9.03 8.12 25.69
C LEU A 296 9.66 9.51 25.80
N ASP A 297 10.39 9.94 24.75
CA ASP A 297 11.02 11.28 24.71
C ASP A 297 9.98 12.42 24.73
N LYS A 298 8.76 12.17 24.25
CA LYS A 298 7.62 13.11 24.31
C LYS A 298 6.87 13.09 25.64
N GLY A 299 7.32 12.31 26.63
CA GLY A 299 6.67 12.18 27.93
C GLY A 299 5.37 11.40 27.92
N ILE A 300 5.15 10.54 26.91
CA ILE A 300 3.97 9.65 26.88
C ILE A 300 4.19 8.52 27.89
N ASN A 301 3.21 8.32 28.77
CA ASN A 301 3.27 7.28 29.79
C ASN A 301 2.86 5.92 29.21
N ILE A 302 3.78 4.97 29.08
CA ILE A 302 3.48 3.63 28.55
C ILE A 302 3.41 2.63 29.71
N VAL A 303 2.20 2.17 30.03
CA VAL A 303 1.89 1.33 31.18
C VAL A 303 1.76 -0.14 30.75
N ARG A 304 2.59 -1.01 31.34
CA ARG A 304 2.53 -2.48 31.13
C ARG A 304 1.57 -3.16 32.10
N ALA A 305 0.27 -2.90 31.94
CA ALA A 305 -0.73 -3.38 32.88
C ALA A 305 -1.05 -4.88 32.69
N GLU A 306 -1.14 -5.62 33.79
CA GLU A 306 -1.51 -7.05 33.80
C GLU A 306 -3.01 -7.25 33.57
N SER A 307 -3.82 -6.38 34.18
CA SER A 307 -5.27 -6.30 34.01
C SER A 307 -5.72 -4.84 34.04
N LEU A 308 -6.91 -4.56 33.49
CA LEU A 308 -7.47 -3.21 33.39
C LEU A 308 -9.00 -3.25 33.44
N GLU A 309 -9.59 -2.24 34.09
CA GLU A 309 -11.02 -1.99 34.20
C GLU A 309 -11.29 -0.47 34.05
N ILE A 310 -12.40 -0.10 33.42
CA ILE A 310 -12.77 1.30 33.18
C ILE A 310 -14.13 1.57 33.83
N GLU A 311 -14.18 2.57 34.70
CA GLU A 311 -15.37 2.98 35.42
C GLU A 311 -15.68 4.48 35.23
N ASP A 312 -16.91 4.86 35.53
CA ASP A 312 -17.37 6.25 35.53
C ASP A 312 -16.76 7.03 36.72
N ALA A 313 -16.55 8.33 36.54
CA ALA A 313 -16.06 9.24 37.58
C ALA A 313 -16.85 10.56 37.59
N PRO A 314 -16.81 11.34 38.68
CA PRO A 314 -17.51 12.62 38.74
C PRO A 314 -17.17 13.55 37.56
N LYS A 315 -18.14 14.36 37.12
CA LYS A 315 -18.00 15.34 36.02
C LYS A 315 -17.77 14.74 34.62
N GLU A 316 -18.32 13.56 34.37
CA GLU A 316 -18.21 12.85 33.07
C GLU A 316 -16.77 12.43 32.73
N ASN A 317 -15.92 12.27 33.74
CA ASN A 317 -14.58 11.72 33.61
C ASN A 317 -14.61 10.19 33.74
N LEU A 318 -13.46 9.54 33.55
CA LEU A 318 -13.30 8.09 33.58
C LEU A 318 -12.16 7.73 34.54
N THR A 319 -12.30 6.62 35.27
CA THR A 319 -11.22 6.03 36.06
C THR A 319 -10.74 4.74 35.41
N VAL A 320 -9.45 4.68 35.07
CA VAL A 320 -8.78 3.48 34.58
C VAL A 320 -8.11 2.79 35.77
N LYS A 321 -8.68 1.67 36.25
CA LYS A 321 -8.09 0.83 37.29
C LYS A 321 -7.25 -0.25 36.64
N TYR A 322 -6.03 -0.48 37.12
CA TYR A 322 -5.13 -1.46 36.51
C TYR A 322 -4.18 -2.10 37.53
N ALA A 323 -3.73 -3.32 37.22
CA ALA A 323 -2.72 -4.02 38.00
C ALA A 323 -1.33 -3.88 37.37
N LEU A 324 -0.32 -3.61 38.18
CA LEU A 324 1.07 -3.50 37.76
C LEU A 324 1.99 -4.02 38.88
N GLY A 325 2.70 -5.13 38.63
CA GLY A 325 3.61 -5.73 39.61
C GLY A 325 2.87 -6.22 40.86
N GLY A 326 1.67 -6.79 40.68
CA GLY A 326 0.80 -7.23 41.76
C GLY A 326 0.11 -6.11 42.56
N GLN A 327 0.36 -4.83 42.25
CA GLN A 327 -0.29 -3.68 42.90
C GLN A 327 -1.44 -3.16 42.05
N LYS A 328 -2.57 -2.82 42.70
CA LYS A 328 -3.68 -2.10 42.05
C LYS A 328 -3.40 -0.59 42.05
N LYS A 329 -3.59 0.04 40.90
CA LYS A 329 -3.41 1.47 40.67
C LYS A 329 -4.59 2.04 39.91
N GLU A 330 -4.77 3.35 39.99
CA GLU A 330 -5.85 4.07 39.32
C GLU A 330 -5.29 5.31 38.60
N LEU A 331 -5.91 5.67 37.48
CA LEU A 331 -5.59 6.87 36.71
C LEU A 331 -6.88 7.50 36.17
N GLU A 332 -7.03 8.80 36.36
CA GLU A 332 -8.16 9.57 35.82
C GLU A 332 -7.90 9.93 34.35
N ALA A 333 -8.91 9.76 33.49
CA ALA A 333 -8.89 10.16 32.09
C ALA A 333 -10.20 10.88 31.71
N GLU A 334 -10.13 11.82 30.77
CA GLU A 334 -11.30 12.51 30.23
C GLU A 334 -11.78 11.90 28.90
N LEU A 335 -10.89 11.18 28.21
CA LEU A 335 -11.20 10.43 27.00
C LEU A 335 -10.41 9.10 27.01
N VAL A 336 -11.09 7.99 26.77
CA VAL A 336 -10.46 6.68 26.56
C VAL A 336 -10.62 6.27 25.10
N ILE A 337 -9.51 5.95 24.43
CA ILE A 337 -9.46 5.50 23.04
C ILE A 337 -9.10 4.02 23.00
N LEU A 338 -10.00 3.20 22.46
CA LEU A 338 -9.80 1.76 22.30
C LEU A 338 -9.15 1.45 20.93
N ILE A 339 -8.00 0.78 20.95
CA ILE A 339 -7.32 0.20 19.78
C ILE A 339 -7.70 -1.27 19.73
N THR A 340 -8.60 -1.59 18.80
CA THR A 340 -9.19 -2.92 18.60
C THR A 340 -8.32 -3.80 17.70
N GLY A 341 -8.41 -5.10 17.91
CA GLY A 341 -7.90 -6.18 17.07
C GLY A 341 -8.94 -6.63 16.03
N GLN A 342 -8.73 -7.84 15.49
CA GLN A 342 -9.47 -8.39 14.36
C GLN A 342 -10.18 -9.69 14.73
N LYS A 343 -11.38 -9.92 14.19
CA LYS A 343 -12.17 -11.14 14.32
C LYS A 343 -12.30 -11.87 12.97
N PRO A 344 -12.45 -13.20 13.00
CA PRO A 344 -12.74 -13.98 11.80
C PRO A 344 -14.02 -13.46 11.10
N PRO A 345 -14.05 -13.41 9.76
CA PRO A 345 -15.24 -12.97 9.04
C PRO A 345 -16.41 -13.94 9.24
N THR A 346 -17.61 -13.44 9.54
CA THR A 346 -18.83 -14.28 9.66
C THR A 346 -19.18 -15.05 8.39
N LEU A 347 -18.64 -14.62 7.24
CA LEU A 347 -18.82 -15.29 5.95
C LEU A 347 -18.05 -16.61 5.83
N MET A 348 -17.10 -16.91 6.72
CA MET A 348 -16.24 -18.10 6.60
C MET A 348 -17.07 -19.38 6.49
N GLU A 349 -18.03 -19.60 7.38
CA GLU A 349 -18.87 -20.82 7.40
C GLU A 349 -19.62 -21.02 6.09
N ARG A 350 -20.37 -20.00 5.65
CA ARG A 350 -21.09 -20.03 4.37
C ARG A 350 -20.15 -20.22 3.17
N LEU A 351 -18.97 -19.59 3.18
CA LEU A 351 -18.00 -19.78 2.09
C LEU A 351 -17.43 -21.20 2.09
N SER A 352 -17.18 -21.81 3.25
CA SER A 352 -16.80 -23.21 3.35
C SER A 352 -17.87 -24.13 2.76
N GLU A 353 -19.15 -23.90 3.06
CA GLU A 353 -20.27 -24.68 2.50
C GLU A 353 -20.35 -24.56 0.96
N ILE A 354 -20.17 -23.35 0.43
CA ILE A 354 -20.31 -23.07 -1.00
C ILE A 354 -19.10 -23.55 -1.81
N THR A 355 -17.89 -23.41 -1.24
CA THR A 355 -16.63 -23.56 -2.00
C THR A 355 -15.79 -24.78 -1.59
N GLY A 356 -16.09 -25.41 -0.45
CA GLY A 356 -15.34 -26.54 0.10
C GLY A 356 -14.02 -26.17 0.78
N ILE A 357 -13.71 -24.88 0.93
CA ILE A 357 -12.52 -24.45 1.68
C ILE A 357 -12.64 -24.78 3.17
N GLU A 358 -11.50 -24.93 3.84
CA GLU A 358 -11.44 -25.15 5.28
C GLU A 358 -11.15 -23.85 6.04
N ALA A 359 -11.76 -23.73 7.22
CA ALA A 359 -11.34 -22.76 8.23
C ALA A 359 -10.19 -23.35 9.07
N GLU A 360 -9.30 -22.49 9.55
CA GLU A 360 -8.38 -22.86 10.63
C GLU A 360 -9.07 -22.74 12.01
N SER A 361 -8.37 -23.10 13.09
CA SER A 361 -8.96 -23.26 14.42
C SER A 361 -9.60 -22.00 15.01
N HIS A 362 -9.26 -20.81 14.50
CA HIS A 362 -9.79 -19.52 14.95
C HIS A 362 -10.87 -18.95 14.02
N GLY A 363 -11.29 -19.68 12.98
CA GLY A 363 -12.36 -19.28 12.08
C GLY A 363 -11.94 -18.41 10.88
N PHE A 364 -10.65 -18.23 10.64
CA PHE A 364 -10.12 -17.65 9.40
C PHE A 364 -9.92 -18.71 8.32
N CYS A 365 -9.70 -18.29 7.08
CA CYS A 365 -9.43 -19.21 5.99
C CYS A 365 -8.05 -19.87 6.15
N LYS A 366 -8.02 -21.20 6.04
CA LYS A 366 -6.78 -21.99 6.11
C LYS A 366 -5.98 -21.84 4.81
N ILE A 367 -4.74 -21.37 4.94
CA ILE A 367 -3.78 -21.23 3.85
C ILE A 367 -2.74 -22.36 3.92
N LEU A 368 -2.37 -22.89 2.76
CA LEU A 368 -1.37 -23.96 2.68
C LEU A 368 0.04 -23.45 3.05
N PRO A 369 0.86 -24.25 3.74
CA PRO A 369 2.23 -23.88 4.11
C PRO A 369 3.07 -23.41 2.92
N PHE A 370 3.92 -22.41 3.14
CA PHE A 370 4.83 -21.85 2.13
C PHE A 370 4.15 -21.26 0.88
N THR A 371 2.86 -20.94 0.96
CA THR A 371 2.09 -20.21 -0.06
C THR A 371 1.64 -18.86 0.46
N CYS A 372 1.14 -17.98 -0.43
CA CYS A 372 0.58 -16.68 0.00
C CYS A 372 -0.94 -16.57 -0.17
N ALA A 373 -1.57 -17.41 -1.00
CA ALA A 373 -3.00 -17.32 -1.26
C ALA A 373 -3.71 -18.67 -1.46
N LYS A 374 -2.98 -19.79 -1.60
CA LYS A 374 -3.62 -21.10 -1.84
C LYS A 374 -4.42 -21.59 -0.64
N THR A 375 -5.68 -21.92 -0.88
CA THR A 375 -6.56 -22.58 0.11
C THR A 375 -6.42 -24.10 0.02
N THR A 376 -7.21 -24.81 0.82
CA THR A 376 -7.36 -26.27 0.73
C THR A 376 -8.04 -26.74 -0.56
N GLN A 377 -8.71 -25.85 -1.29
CA GLN A 377 -9.35 -26.15 -2.56
C GLN A 377 -8.56 -25.58 -3.74
N GLU A 378 -8.19 -26.45 -4.69
CA GLU A 378 -7.46 -26.04 -5.88
C GLU A 378 -8.28 -25.05 -6.73
N GLY A 379 -7.62 -24.06 -7.34
CA GLY A 379 -8.29 -23.00 -8.12
C GLY A 379 -9.06 -21.95 -7.31
N ILE A 380 -9.19 -22.14 -5.98
CA ILE A 380 -9.78 -21.17 -5.04
C ILE A 380 -8.69 -20.64 -4.12
N PHE A 381 -8.60 -19.32 -4.05
CA PHE A 381 -7.57 -18.59 -3.33
C PHE A 381 -8.20 -17.71 -2.25
N ALA A 382 -7.42 -17.34 -1.25
CA ALA A 382 -7.82 -16.35 -0.25
C ALA A 382 -6.69 -15.35 0.01
N VAL A 383 -7.02 -14.07 0.18
CA VAL A 383 -6.04 -12.99 0.42
C VAL A 383 -6.56 -11.96 1.41
N GLY A 384 -5.63 -11.22 2.01
CA GLY A 384 -5.93 -10.16 2.97
C GLY A 384 -6.35 -10.72 4.32
N GLU A 385 -7.13 -9.94 5.05
CA GLU A 385 -7.49 -10.21 6.44
C GLU A 385 -8.39 -11.46 6.61
N PHE A 386 -8.94 -12.01 5.52
CA PHE A 386 -9.64 -13.29 5.54
C PHE A 386 -8.75 -14.47 5.93
N THR A 387 -7.44 -14.36 5.66
CA THR A 387 -6.45 -15.42 5.90
C THR A 387 -5.78 -15.31 7.27
N GLY A 388 -6.29 -14.43 8.15
CA GLY A 388 -5.79 -14.24 9.51
C GLY A 388 -5.39 -12.80 9.83
N PRO A 389 -5.08 -12.49 11.11
CA PRO A 389 -4.85 -11.13 11.59
C PRO A 389 -3.63 -10.47 10.93
N LYS A 390 -3.84 -9.37 10.18
CA LYS A 390 -2.78 -8.71 9.38
C LYS A 390 -2.86 -7.19 9.40
N GLY A 391 -1.70 -6.56 9.17
CA GLY A 391 -1.57 -5.11 8.95
C GLY A 391 -1.37 -4.76 7.47
N ASN A 392 -1.52 -3.47 7.14
CA ASN A 392 -1.70 -3.05 5.74
C ASN A 392 -0.55 -3.39 4.78
N PRO A 393 0.74 -3.22 5.14
CA PRO A 393 1.82 -3.67 4.26
C PRO A 393 1.67 -5.13 3.81
N GLU A 394 1.33 -6.04 4.72
CA GLU A 394 1.15 -7.46 4.42
C GLU A 394 -0.07 -7.67 3.51
N THR A 395 -1.21 -7.05 3.83
CA THR A 395 -2.42 -7.06 2.98
C THR A 395 -2.14 -6.54 1.56
N ILE A 396 -1.32 -5.48 1.41
CA ILE A 396 -0.99 -4.91 0.09
C ILE A 396 -0.08 -5.86 -0.70
N TRP A 397 0.95 -6.43 -0.05
CA TRP A 397 1.87 -7.37 -0.70
C TRP A 397 1.14 -8.64 -1.17
N GLU A 398 0.18 -9.13 -0.40
CA GLU A 398 -0.64 -10.29 -0.77
C GLU A 398 -1.46 -10.07 -2.05
N GLY A 399 -1.81 -8.83 -2.39
CA GLY A 399 -2.50 -8.56 -3.65
C GLY A 399 -1.67 -8.95 -4.88
N TYR A 400 -0.43 -8.49 -4.97
CA TYR A 400 0.49 -8.86 -6.05
C TYR A 400 0.94 -10.31 -5.96
N ALA A 401 1.26 -10.78 -4.75
CA ALA A 401 1.72 -12.15 -4.54
C ALA A 401 0.63 -13.17 -4.88
N GLY A 402 -0.61 -12.94 -4.46
CA GLY A 402 -1.76 -13.77 -4.78
C GLY A 402 -2.03 -13.84 -6.29
N ALA A 403 -1.83 -12.73 -7.01
CA ALA A 403 -1.94 -12.73 -8.48
C ALA A 403 -0.97 -13.74 -9.13
N ILE A 404 0.24 -13.91 -8.59
CA ILE A 404 1.21 -14.91 -9.08
C ILE A 404 0.67 -16.33 -8.94
N GLU A 405 0.02 -16.65 -7.83
CA GLU A 405 -0.52 -18.00 -7.63
C GLU A 405 -1.75 -18.26 -8.51
N VAL A 406 -2.60 -17.24 -8.68
CA VAL A 406 -3.79 -17.27 -9.54
C VAL A 406 -3.45 -17.47 -11.01
N LEU A 407 -2.42 -16.78 -11.51
CA LEU A 407 -2.00 -16.83 -12.93
C LEU A 407 -1.71 -18.24 -13.44
N ASN A 408 -1.36 -19.19 -12.56
CA ASN A 408 -1.07 -20.57 -12.96
C ASN A 408 -2.32 -21.34 -13.42
N TYR A 409 -3.53 -20.80 -13.22
CA TYR A 409 -4.82 -21.44 -13.54
C TYR A 409 -5.60 -20.71 -14.64
N LEU A 410 -5.04 -19.62 -15.18
CA LEU A 410 -5.69 -18.82 -16.20
C LEU A 410 -5.19 -19.20 -17.58
N ALA A 411 -6.05 -19.07 -18.59
CA ALA A 411 -5.61 -19.11 -19.98
C ALA A 411 -4.89 -17.80 -20.39
N SER A 412 -4.82 -17.54 -21.70
CA SER A 412 -4.15 -16.35 -22.22
C SER A 412 -4.90 -15.05 -21.84
N PRO A 413 -4.19 -13.91 -21.69
CA PRO A 413 -4.79 -12.62 -21.40
C PRO A 413 -6.02 -12.31 -22.28
N ASN A 414 -7.14 -11.88 -21.67
CA ASN A 414 -8.42 -11.60 -22.33
C ASN A 414 -8.84 -10.12 -22.28
N PHE A 415 -7.91 -9.25 -21.89
CA PHE A 415 -8.08 -7.81 -21.84
C PHE A 415 -6.91 -7.11 -22.52
N SER A 416 -7.23 -6.08 -23.30
CA SER A 416 -6.26 -5.14 -23.82
C SER A 416 -6.87 -3.74 -23.74
N PRO A 417 -6.11 -2.73 -23.28
CA PRO A 417 -6.62 -1.38 -23.24
C PRO A 417 -6.98 -0.92 -24.66
N PRO A 418 -8.05 -0.13 -24.83
CA PRO A 418 -8.41 0.42 -26.13
C PRO A 418 -7.25 1.26 -26.68
N SER A 419 -6.95 1.09 -27.96
CA SER A 419 -5.93 1.90 -28.62
C SER A 419 -6.33 3.38 -28.57
N PRO A 420 -5.38 4.31 -28.37
CA PRO A 420 -5.68 5.73 -28.46
C PRO A 420 -6.20 6.05 -29.87
N PRO A 421 -7.15 7.00 -30.01
CA PRO A 421 -7.62 7.44 -31.32
C PRO A 421 -6.46 8.00 -32.16
N PRO A 422 -6.50 7.87 -33.50
CA PRO A 422 -5.49 8.45 -34.37
C PRO A 422 -5.49 9.97 -34.20
N LEU A 423 -4.29 10.53 -34.05
CA LEU A 423 -4.09 11.97 -33.90
C LEU A 423 -3.75 12.58 -35.26
N ARG A 424 -4.44 13.67 -35.61
CA ARG A 424 -4.13 14.50 -36.78
C ARG A 424 -2.79 15.21 -36.56
N ASP A 425 -1.91 15.11 -37.55
CA ASP A 425 -0.74 15.95 -37.59
C ASP A 425 -1.12 17.35 -38.04
N VAL A 426 -0.79 18.34 -37.21
CA VAL A 426 -1.09 19.76 -37.46
C VAL A 426 0.19 20.60 -37.51
N ARG A 427 1.35 19.96 -37.68
CA ARG A 427 2.63 20.65 -37.87
C ARG A 427 2.59 21.46 -39.16
N GLY A 428 3.04 22.71 -39.10
CA GLY A 428 3.02 23.64 -40.23
C GLY A 428 1.66 24.32 -40.48
N GLU A 429 0.58 23.93 -39.79
CA GLU A 429 -0.69 24.66 -39.85
C GLU A 429 -0.63 25.94 -39.01
N ALA A 430 -1.25 27.03 -39.50
CA ALA A 430 -1.48 28.23 -38.71
C ALA A 430 -2.37 27.91 -37.48
N PRO A 431 -2.09 28.47 -36.29
CA PRO A 431 -2.91 28.23 -35.11
C PRO A 431 -4.36 28.71 -35.30
N LYS A 432 -5.30 27.78 -35.10
CA LYS A 432 -6.75 28.00 -35.06
C LYS A 432 -7.24 27.56 -33.68
N ILE A 433 -7.50 28.53 -32.81
CA ILE A 433 -7.74 28.27 -31.38
C ILE A 433 -9.25 28.19 -31.13
N GLY A 434 -9.69 27.07 -30.56
CA GLY A 434 -11.05 26.90 -30.05
C GLY A 434 -11.09 27.03 -28.54
N VAL A 435 -11.98 27.88 -28.02
CA VAL A 435 -12.22 28.03 -26.58
C VAL A 435 -13.57 27.40 -26.23
N PHE A 436 -13.54 26.36 -25.39
CA PHE A 436 -14.72 25.63 -24.95
C PHE A 436 -14.95 25.86 -23.46
N ILE A 437 -16.04 26.53 -23.13
CA ILE A 437 -16.37 26.97 -21.77
C ILE A 437 -17.42 26.02 -21.19
N CYS A 438 -17.06 25.29 -20.14
CA CYS A 438 -17.96 24.36 -19.48
C CYS A 438 -19.00 25.11 -18.64
N SER A 439 -20.29 24.80 -18.80
CA SER A 439 -21.37 25.31 -17.96
C SER A 439 -21.62 24.45 -16.73
N CYS A 440 -21.02 23.26 -16.66
CA CYS A 440 -21.24 22.24 -15.64
C CYS A 440 -22.74 21.90 -15.52
N PHE A 441 -23.36 21.56 -16.65
CA PHE A 441 -24.81 21.36 -16.80
C PHE A 441 -25.59 22.60 -16.35
N SER A 442 -25.22 23.76 -16.93
CA SER A 442 -25.80 25.08 -16.66
C SER A 442 -25.61 25.65 -15.26
N LYS A 443 -24.96 24.94 -14.33
CA LYS A 443 -24.72 25.42 -12.96
C LYS A 443 -23.88 26.69 -12.90
N PHE A 444 -22.89 26.86 -13.79
CA PHE A 444 -22.02 28.04 -13.75
C PHE A 444 -22.78 29.33 -14.11
N ASN A 445 -23.89 29.23 -14.84
CA ASN A 445 -24.74 30.37 -15.19
C ASN A 445 -25.35 31.06 -13.96
N ASN A 446 -25.44 30.35 -12.83
CA ASN A 446 -25.92 30.91 -11.57
C ASN A 446 -24.90 31.89 -10.94
N TYR A 447 -23.63 31.77 -11.31
CA TYR A 447 -22.53 32.51 -10.69
C TYR A 447 -21.89 33.53 -11.63
N ILE A 448 -21.65 33.15 -12.89
CA ILE A 448 -20.97 33.98 -13.89
C ILE A 448 -21.81 34.07 -15.18
N ASP A 449 -21.80 35.22 -15.84
CA ASP A 449 -22.41 35.38 -17.16
C ASP A 449 -21.49 34.79 -18.24
N LEU A 450 -21.77 33.54 -18.62
CA LEU A 450 -20.99 32.84 -19.65
C LEU A 450 -21.19 33.43 -21.05
N ASN A 451 -22.34 34.04 -21.35
CA ASN A 451 -22.57 34.65 -22.67
C ASN A 451 -21.73 35.92 -22.83
N ALA A 452 -21.68 36.76 -21.80
CA ALA A 452 -20.77 37.91 -21.78
C ALA A 452 -19.30 37.48 -21.91
N LEU A 453 -18.91 36.37 -21.28
CA LEU A 453 -17.56 35.82 -21.41
C LEU A 453 -17.26 35.36 -22.83
N VAL A 454 -18.20 34.67 -23.49
CA VAL A 454 -18.07 34.24 -24.89
C VAL A 454 -17.82 35.44 -25.81
N GLU A 455 -18.61 36.51 -25.69
CA GLU A 455 -18.46 37.70 -26.53
C GLU A 455 -17.08 38.37 -26.32
N LYS A 456 -16.61 38.47 -25.08
CA LYS A 456 -15.26 39.01 -24.79
C LYS A 456 -14.14 38.13 -25.36
N VAL A 457 -14.28 36.80 -25.26
CA VAL A 457 -13.26 35.85 -25.74
C VAL A 457 -13.18 35.82 -27.27
N LYS A 458 -14.29 36.00 -28.00
CA LYS A 458 -14.31 36.08 -29.46
C LYS A 458 -13.44 37.21 -30.01
N CYS A 459 -13.26 38.29 -29.24
CA CYS A 459 -12.43 39.44 -29.61
C CYS A 459 -10.93 39.20 -29.46
N LEU A 460 -10.50 38.07 -28.86
CA LEU A 460 -9.09 37.79 -28.62
C LEU A 460 -8.38 37.27 -29.89
N SER A 461 -7.15 37.73 -30.11
CA SER A 461 -6.35 37.38 -31.29
C SER A 461 -6.05 35.88 -31.38
N GLY A 462 -6.38 35.27 -32.52
CA GLY A 462 -6.11 33.86 -32.82
C GLY A 462 -7.24 32.90 -32.44
N VAL A 463 -8.30 33.39 -31.81
CA VAL A 463 -9.52 32.63 -31.53
C VAL A 463 -10.36 32.52 -32.79
N THR A 464 -10.70 31.29 -33.19
CA THR A 464 -11.52 31.00 -34.38
C THR A 464 -12.85 30.35 -34.03
N HIS A 465 -13.00 29.81 -32.81
CA HIS A 465 -14.23 29.21 -32.31
C HIS A 465 -14.36 29.46 -30.81
N VAL A 466 -15.57 29.81 -30.35
CA VAL A 466 -15.90 29.90 -28.92
C VAL A 466 -17.27 29.29 -28.70
N GLU A 467 -17.37 28.37 -27.75
CA GLU A 467 -18.63 27.66 -27.49
C GLU A 467 -18.79 27.33 -26.00
N ILE A 468 -20.03 27.44 -25.51
CA ILE A 468 -20.42 26.92 -24.20
C ILE A 468 -20.81 25.45 -24.37
N ILE A 469 -20.20 24.57 -23.58
CA ILE A 469 -20.51 23.14 -23.54
C ILE A 469 -21.12 22.78 -22.19
N ASP A 470 -22.00 21.77 -22.16
CA ASP A 470 -22.62 21.35 -20.91
C ASP A 470 -21.59 20.76 -19.93
N ALA A 471 -20.76 19.84 -20.41
CA ALA A 471 -19.61 19.32 -19.69
C ALA A 471 -18.64 18.61 -20.65
N CYS A 472 -17.52 18.14 -20.12
CA CYS A 472 -16.58 17.25 -20.81
C CYS A 472 -15.98 16.18 -19.87
N CYS A 473 -16.71 15.83 -18.81
CA CYS A 473 -16.21 14.95 -17.74
C CYS A 473 -17.05 13.68 -17.50
N THR A 474 -18.11 13.47 -18.26
CA THR A 474 -18.92 12.24 -18.25
C THR A 474 -18.77 11.51 -19.59
N PRO A 475 -18.96 10.18 -19.67
CA PRO A 475 -18.78 9.45 -20.92
C PRO A 475 -19.57 10.04 -22.11
N PRO A 476 -20.86 10.43 -21.98
CA PRO A 476 -21.60 11.07 -23.07
C PRO A 476 -20.99 12.41 -23.48
N THR A 477 -20.71 13.27 -22.50
CA THR A 477 -20.23 14.64 -22.75
C THR A 477 -18.80 14.69 -23.27
N ILE A 478 -17.96 13.68 -22.96
CA ILE A 478 -16.65 13.50 -23.59
C ILE A 478 -16.80 13.29 -25.10
N LYS A 479 -17.72 12.42 -25.52
CA LYS A 479 -17.96 12.12 -26.93
C LYS A 479 -18.52 13.35 -27.65
N GLU A 480 -19.57 13.96 -27.10
CA GLU A 480 -20.21 15.15 -27.66
C GLU A 480 -19.23 16.32 -27.80
N THR A 481 -18.47 16.63 -26.75
CA THR A 481 -17.47 17.72 -26.80
C THR A 481 -16.37 17.41 -27.82
N ALA A 482 -15.93 16.16 -27.92
CA ALA A 482 -14.93 15.77 -28.92
C ALA A 482 -15.45 15.98 -30.35
N GLU A 483 -16.72 15.66 -30.62
CA GLU A 483 -17.38 15.90 -31.90
C GLU A 483 -17.50 17.40 -32.20
N LYS A 484 -17.86 18.23 -31.21
CA LYS A 484 -17.88 19.71 -31.32
C LYS A 484 -16.50 20.29 -31.64
N ILE A 485 -15.46 19.86 -30.92
CA ILE A 485 -14.07 20.27 -31.22
C ILE A 485 -13.71 19.89 -32.65
N LYS A 486 -14.00 18.66 -33.08
CA LYS A 486 -13.69 18.19 -34.43
C LYS A 486 -14.45 18.99 -35.50
N ALA A 487 -15.74 19.28 -35.28
CA ALA A 487 -16.59 20.02 -36.21
C ALA A 487 -16.15 21.48 -36.39
N SER A 488 -15.59 22.11 -35.34
CA SER A 488 -15.10 23.48 -35.39
C SER A 488 -13.85 23.68 -36.28
N GLY A 489 -13.15 22.60 -36.64
CA GLY A 489 -11.94 22.67 -37.48
C GLY A 489 -10.71 23.28 -36.79
N VAL A 490 -10.76 23.48 -35.47
CA VAL A 490 -9.66 24.03 -34.67
C VAL A 490 -8.49 23.04 -34.59
N ASN A 491 -7.29 23.57 -34.35
CA ASN A 491 -6.08 22.77 -34.16
C ASN A 491 -5.37 23.04 -32.82
N ARG A 492 -5.92 23.95 -32.00
CA ARG A 492 -5.51 24.22 -30.61
C ARG A 492 -6.77 24.39 -29.76
N VAL A 493 -6.75 23.94 -28.51
CA VAL A 493 -7.94 23.91 -27.65
C VAL A 493 -7.65 24.56 -26.30
N VAL A 494 -8.52 25.46 -25.85
CA VAL A 494 -8.58 25.91 -24.47
C VAL A 494 -9.89 25.41 -23.87
N LEU A 495 -9.80 24.59 -22.81
CA LEU A 495 -10.95 24.08 -22.07
C LEU A 495 -11.04 24.80 -20.74
N ALA A 496 -12.03 25.68 -20.59
CA ALA A 496 -12.32 26.38 -19.33
C ALA A 496 -13.33 25.55 -18.53
N VAL A 497 -12.85 24.87 -17.49
CA VAL A 497 -13.53 23.76 -16.81
C VAL A 497 -13.43 23.88 -15.28
N CYS A 498 -13.66 22.79 -14.56
CA CYS A 498 -13.37 22.69 -13.12
C CYS A 498 -11.91 22.25 -12.89
N THR A 499 -11.64 21.43 -11.86
CA THR A 499 -10.27 21.03 -11.55
C THR A 499 -9.73 19.93 -12.49
N PRO A 500 -8.61 20.18 -13.21
CA PRO A 500 -7.90 19.15 -13.93
C PRO A 500 -7.20 18.19 -12.97
N LEU A 501 -6.96 18.56 -11.70
CA LEU A 501 -6.32 17.67 -10.73
C LEU A 501 -7.01 16.29 -10.69
N GLN A 502 -8.33 16.24 -10.79
CA GLN A 502 -9.11 15.00 -10.77
C GLN A 502 -9.47 14.48 -12.17
N LYS A 503 -9.70 15.40 -13.11
CA LYS A 503 -10.37 15.10 -14.39
C LYS A 503 -9.45 15.25 -15.60
N LEU A 504 -8.16 15.50 -15.41
CA LEU A 504 -7.19 15.71 -16.50
C LEU A 504 -7.21 14.58 -17.53
N LEU A 505 -7.32 13.32 -17.10
CA LEU A 505 -7.41 12.18 -18.02
C LEU A 505 -8.68 12.23 -18.88
N LYS A 506 -9.80 12.66 -18.31
CA LYS A 506 -11.08 12.82 -19.04
C LYS A 506 -10.97 13.95 -20.06
N PHE A 507 -10.40 15.08 -19.68
CA PHE A 507 -10.21 16.22 -20.57
C PHE A 507 -9.22 15.93 -21.71
N ARG A 508 -8.10 15.27 -21.39
CA ARG A 508 -7.14 14.78 -22.40
C ARG A 508 -7.82 13.78 -23.35
N LYS A 509 -8.64 12.87 -22.83
CA LYS A 509 -9.41 11.93 -23.65
C LYS A 509 -10.35 12.66 -24.62
N THR A 510 -11.04 13.71 -24.18
CA THR A 510 -11.88 14.55 -25.05
C THR A 510 -11.07 15.14 -26.21
N VAL A 511 -9.91 15.74 -25.93
CA VAL A 511 -9.03 16.33 -26.96
C VAL A 511 -8.49 15.26 -27.92
N MET A 512 -8.07 14.10 -27.39
CA MET A 512 -7.60 12.97 -28.20
C MET A 512 -8.71 12.40 -29.09
N MET A 513 -9.93 12.26 -28.57
CA MET A 513 -11.09 11.79 -29.34
C MET A 513 -11.48 12.76 -30.46
N ALA A 514 -11.19 14.06 -30.30
CA ALA A 514 -11.32 15.05 -31.37
C ALA A 514 -10.20 14.92 -32.44
N GLY A 515 -9.21 14.04 -32.22
CA GLY A 515 -8.08 13.81 -33.10
C GLY A 515 -6.91 14.77 -32.86
N LEU A 516 -6.85 15.47 -31.74
CA LEU A 516 -5.77 16.43 -31.45
C LEU A 516 -4.79 15.90 -30.39
N ASN A 517 -3.52 16.27 -30.52
CA ASN A 517 -2.50 15.94 -29.54
C ASN A 517 -2.73 16.75 -28.25
N PRO A 518 -2.77 16.13 -27.05
CA PRO A 518 -2.96 16.84 -25.78
C PRO A 518 -1.96 17.94 -25.43
N LEU A 519 -0.78 17.98 -26.06
CA LEU A 519 0.16 19.11 -25.92
C LEU A 519 -0.38 20.40 -26.55
N LEU A 520 -1.38 20.29 -27.43
CA LEU A 520 -2.04 21.40 -28.12
C LEU A 520 -3.23 21.97 -27.34
N ALA A 521 -3.40 21.56 -26.09
CA ALA A 521 -4.53 21.94 -25.27
C ALA A 521 -4.11 22.51 -23.91
N GLU A 522 -4.89 23.47 -23.40
CA GLU A 522 -4.78 24.02 -22.05
C GLU A 522 -6.09 23.83 -21.29
N PHE A 523 -5.99 23.52 -19.99
CA PHE A 523 -7.14 23.27 -19.11
C PHE A 523 -7.16 24.31 -17.99
N LEU A 524 -8.18 25.16 -17.96
CA LEU A 524 -8.30 26.28 -17.02
C LEU A 524 -9.34 25.99 -15.94
N ARG A 525 -9.01 26.36 -14.70
CA ARG A 525 -9.78 26.05 -13.48
C ARG A 525 -10.81 27.14 -13.16
N LEU A 526 -11.83 27.27 -13.99
CA LEU A 526 -12.84 28.31 -13.84
C LEU A 526 -13.67 28.14 -12.55
N ARG A 527 -13.97 26.91 -12.12
CA ARG A 527 -14.72 26.69 -10.87
C ARG A 527 -13.90 27.08 -9.62
N GLU A 528 -12.70 26.53 -9.49
CA GLU A 528 -11.88 26.67 -8.28
C GLU A 528 -11.19 28.03 -8.18
N ASP A 529 -10.69 28.57 -9.30
CA ASP A 529 -9.91 29.81 -9.28
C ASP A 529 -10.75 31.05 -9.56
N VAL A 530 -11.99 30.90 -10.04
CA VAL A 530 -12.87 32.04 -10.33
C VAL A 530 -14.15 31.96 -9.51
N ILE A 531 -15.02 30.99 -9.79
CA ILE A 531 -16.38 30.96 -9.22
C ILE A 531 -16.38 30.78 -7.70
N ARG A 532 -15.49 29.96 -7.14
CA ARG A 532 -15.49 29.63 -5.70
C ARG A 532 -14.81 30.66 -4.81
N VAL A 533 -14.01 31.56 -5.37
CA VAL A 533 -13.17 32.50 -4.60
C VAL A 533 -13.66 33.94 -4.72
N HIS A 534 -14.67 34.18 -5.55
CA HIS A 534 -15.26 35.50 -5.79
C HIS A 534 -16.77 35.45 -5.53
N GLN A 535 -17.35 36.60 -5.26
CA GLN A 535 -18.82 36.75 -5.17
C GLN A 535 -19.37 37.70 -6.25
N ASP A 536 -18.55 38.64 -6.71
CA ASP A 536 -18.91 39.62 -7.72
C ASP A 536 -18.75 39.07 -9.15
N LYS A 537 -19.77 39.29 -9.99
CA LYS A 537 -19.83 38.76 -11.36
C LYS A 537 -18.82 39.44 -12.29
N GLU A 538 -18.54 40.72 -12.09
CA GLU A 538 -17.62 41.48 -12.93
C GLU A 538 -16.18 41.01 -12.71
N THR A 539 -15.77 40.87 -11.45
CA THR A 539 -14.47 40.30 -11.04
C THR A 539 -14.31 38.87 -11.54
N MET A 540 -15.37 38.05 -11.49
CA MET A 540 -15.34 36.70 -12.06
C MET A 540 -15.11 36.74 -13.58
N LEU A 541 -15.79 37.64 -14.29
CA LEU A 541 -15.69 37.77 -15.73
C LEU A 541 -14.29 38.25 -16.16
N GLU A 542 -13.72 39.23 -15.47
CA GLU A 542 -12.37 39.74 -15.71
C GLU A 542 -11.31 38.65 -15.47
N LYS A 543 -11.36 37.97 -14.33
CA LYS A 543 -10.40 36.91 -14.01
C LYS A 543 -10.53 35.72 -14.97
N ALA A 544 -11.76 35.33 -15.33
CA ALA A 544 -11.99 34.28 -16.31
C ALA A 544 -11.40 34.66 -17.69
N LEU A 545 -11.61 35.89 -18.15
CA LEU A 545 -11.06 36.38 -19.40
C LEU A 545 -9.52 36.39 -19.37
N ALA A 546 -8.90 36.88 -18.30
CA ALA A 546 -7.44 36.91 -18.16
C ALA A 546 -6.82 35.50 -18.18
N LEU A 547 -7.43 34.54 -17.48
CA LEU A 547 -6.98 33.13 -17.52
C LEU A 547 -7.14 32.53 -18.91
N ILE A 548 -8.24 32.81 -19.61
CA ILE A 548 -8.47 32.34 -20.98
C ILE A 548 -7.46 32.97 -21.95
N ALA A 549 -7.21 34.28 -21.86
CA ALA A 549 -6.21 34.97 -22.67
C ALA A 549 -4.80 34.38 -22.47
N SER A 550 -4.43 34.10 -21.22
CA SER A 550 -3.18 33.43 -20.86
C SER A 550 -3.08 32.02 -21.46
N GLY A 551 -4.16 31.26 -21.40
CA GLY A 551 -4.24 29.92 -22.00
C GLY A 551 -4.15 29.94 -23.53
N ILE A 552 -4.80 30.91 -24.19
CA ILE A 552 -4.74 31.14 -25.63
C ILE A 552 -3.29 31.37 -26.07
N GLU A 553 -2.57 32.31 -25.43
CA GLU A 553 -1.19 32.62 -25.79
C GLU A 553 -0.23 31.44 -25.54
N LYS A 554 -0.54 30.58 -24.56
CA LYS A 554 0.19 29.32 -24.34
C LYS A 554 0.04 28.36 -25.52
N VAL A 555 -1.21 28.02 -25.88
CA VAL A 555 -1.48 27.00 -26.91
C VAL A 555 -1.17 27.48 -28.31
N LYS A 556 -1.17 28.80 -28.55
CA LYS A 556 -0.75 29.43 -29.80
C LYS A 556 0.66 29.03 -30.22
N ARG A 557 1.55 28.83 -29.24
CA ARG A 557 2.94 28.39 -29.43
C ARG A 557 3.16 26.91 -29.10
N ALA A 558 2.10 26.14 -28.89
CA ALA A 558 2.21 24.72 -28.59
C ALA A 558 2.49 23.89 -29.86
N GLU A 559 3.27 22.82 -29.68
CA GLU A 559 3.61 21.86 -30.74
C GLU A 559 3.19 20.45 -30.36
N ALA A 560 2.72 19.70 -31.37
CA ALA A 560 2.44 18.29 -31.22
C ALA A 560 3.75 17.50 -31.24
N ALA A 561 3.88 16.55 -30.31
CA ALA A 561 4.97 15.59 -30.30
C ALA A 561 4.42 14.20 -29.98
N PRO A 562 4.91 13.13 -30.64
CA PRO A 562 4.53 11.77 -30.26
C PRO A 562 5.04 11.46 -28.84
N PRO A 563 4.36 10.55 -28.12
CA PRO A 563 4.87 10.02 -26.86
C PRO A 563 6.29 9.47 -27.09
N PRO A 564 7.29 9.85 -26.28
CA PRO A 564 8.57 9.16 -26.33
C PRO A 564 8.39 7.73 -25.82
N VAL A 565 9.05 6.82 -26.50
CA VAL A 565 9.01 5.38 -26.22
C VAL A 565 10.44 4.92 -26.04
N ASP A 566 10.67 4.12 -25.00
CA ASP A 566 11.93 3.43 -24.79
C ASP A 566 11.73 1.92 -24.98
N THR A 567 12.81 1.21 -25.32
CA THR A 567 12.80 -0.26 -25.27
C THR A 567 12.82 -0.74 -23.84
N PHE A 568 12.45 -1.99 -23.62
CA PHE A 568 12.52 -2.61 -22.31
C PHE A 568 12.92 -4.06 -22.47
N ASP A 569 14.01 -4.45 -21.82
CA ASP A 569 14.48 -5.82 -21.80
C ASP A 569 13.55 -6.71 -20.94
N GLY A 570 13.17 -7.85 -21.49
CA GLY A 570 12.28 -8.82 -20.85
C GLY A 570 13.01 -9.89 -20.05
N SER A 571 14.07 -9.53 -19.32
CA SER A 571 14.79 -10.47 -18.46
C SER A 571 15.07 -9.89 -17.08
N ALA A 572 15.47 -10.74 -16.14
CA ALA A 572 15.72 -10.36 -14.76
C ALA A 572 17.07 -10.87 -14.25
N LEU A 573 17.75 -10.02 -13.49
CA LEU A 573 18.89 -10.40 -12.66
C LEU A 573 18.42 -10.58 -11.22
N VAL A 574 18.71 -11.73 -10.62
CA VAL A 574 18.42 -12.02 -9.21
C VAL A 574 19.75 -12.17 -8.48
N ILE A 575 19.99 -11.31 -7.49
CA ILE A 575 21.24 -11.29 -6.71
C ILE A 575 20.95 -11.90 -5.34
N GLY A 576 21.38 -13.14 -5.14
CA GLY A 576 21.20 -13.95 -3.92
C GLY A 576 20.30 -15.16 -4.13
N GLY A 577 20.82 -16.36 -3.83
CA GLY A 577 20.19 -17.67 -4.00
C GLY A 577 19.49 -18.22 -2.74
N GLY A 578 19.07 -17.35 -1.81
CA GLY A 578 18.19 -17.72 -0.71
C GLY A 578 16.74 -17.97 -1.17
N VAL A 579 15.84 -18.37 -0.26
CA VAL A 579 14.43 -18.65 -0.61
C VAL A 579 13.75 -17.50 -1.35
N ALA A 580 13.95 -16.25 -0.93
CA ALA A 580 13.36 -15.10 -1.60
C ALA A 580 13.83 -14.96 -3.06
N GLY A 581 15.14 -15.14 -3.32
CA GLY A 581 15.70 -15.07 -4.66
C GLY A 581 15.26 -16.25 -5.54
N MET A 582 15.24 -17.45 -4.98
CA MET A 582 14.75 -18.64 -5.69
C MET A 582 13.26 -18.56 -6.03
N GLU A 583 12.41 -18.10 -5.11
CA GLU A 583 11.00 -17.83 -5.39
C GLU A 583 10.83 -16.75 -6.47
N ALA A 584 11.61 -15.67 -6.41
CA ALA A 584 11.57 -14.64 -7.44
C ALA A 584 11.96 -15.19 -8.82
N ALA A 585 13.09 -15.91 -8.89
CA ALA A 585 13.59 -16.50 -10.12
C ALA A 585 12.61 -17.51 -10.72
N LEU A 586 12.10 -18.44 -9.91
CA LEU A 586 11.21 -19.49 -10.35
C LEU A 586 9.87 -18.93 -10.85
N ASN A 587 9.28 -17.96 -10.16
CA ASN A 587 8.00 -17.39 -10.58
C ASN A 587 8.12 -16.54 -11.85
N LEU A 588 9.26 -15.89 -12.10
CA LEU A 588 9.55 -15.23 -13.39
C LEU A 588 9.76 -16.27 -14.50
N ALA A 589 10.60 -17.28 -14.25
CA ALA A 589 10.95 -18.31 -15.21
C ALA A 589 9.76 -19.18 -15.66
N ARG A 590 8.82 -19.47 -14.76
CA ARG A 590 7.53 -20.15 -15.07
C ARG A 590 6.67 -19.37 -16.06
N ARG A 591 6.96 -18.09 -16.27
CA ARG A 591 6.27 -17.20 -17.22
C ARG A 591 7.13 -16.88 -18.44
N ASN A 592 8.14 -17.71 -18.69
CA ASN A 592 9.05 -17.63 -19.85
C ASN A 592 9.91 -16.36 -19.90
N PHE A 593 10.17 -15.72 -18.75
CA PHE A 593 11.19 -14.69 -18.66
C PHE A 593 12.55 -15.32 -18.39
N ALA A 594 13.58 -14.87 -19.11
CA ALA A 594 14.95 -15.28 -18.84
C ALA A 594 15.40 -14.68 -17.51
N VAL A 595 16.01 -15.52 -16.67
CA VAL A 595 16.48 -15.13 -15.34
C VAL A 595 17.94 -15.54 -15.17
N THR A 596 18.77 -14.61 -14.72
CA THR A 596 20.10 -14.92 -14.20
C THR A 596 20.08 -14.85 -12.69
N LEU A 597 20.42 -15.94 -12.00
CA LEU A 597 20.52 -16.02 -10.54
C LEU A 597 21.99 -16.08 -10.14
N VAL A 598 22.46 -15.10 -9.37
CA VAL A 598 23.83 -15.02 -8.87
C VAL A 598 23.86 -15.33 -7.39
N GLU A 599 24.63 -16.34 -7.00
CA GLU A 599 24.81 -16.75 -5.61
C GLU A 599 26.29 -16.77 -5.23
N LYS A 600 26.59 -16.08 -4.14
CA LYS A 600 27.96 -15.89 -3.64
C LYS A 600 28.59 -17.19 -3.14
N THR A 601 27.80 -18.10 -2.59
CA THR A 601 28.27 -19.38 -2.04
C THR A 601 28.20 -20.50 -3.08
N ASP A 602 28.68 -21.68 -2.72
CA ASP A 602 28.63 -22.87 -3.55
C ASP A 602 27.25 -23.55 -3.56
N LYS A 603 26.27 -23.00 -2.80
CA LYS A 603 24.98 -23.65 -2.55
C LYS A 603 23.83 -22.65 -2.47
N LEU A 604 22.71 -23.01 -3.10
CA LEU A 604 21.43 -22.33 -2.91
C LEU A 604 20.81 -22.67 -1.55
N GLY A 605 19.85 -21.85 -1.10
CA GLY A 605 19.03 -22.07 0.10
C GLY A 605 19.17 -21.00 1.18
N GLY A 606 20.30 -20.28 1.22
CA GLY A 606 20.54 -19.21 2.18
C GLY A 606 20.44 -19.68 3.65
N LEU A 607 20.02 -18.77 4.53
CA LEU A 607 19.99 -19.01 5.99
C LEU A 607 19.08 -20.17 6.44
N VAL A 608 18.03 -20.47 5.68
CA VAL A 608 17.01 -21.47 6.07
C VAL A 608 17.34 -22.88 5.61
N ARG A 609 18.45 -23.07 4.87
CA ARG A 609 18.88 -24.38 4.35
C ARG A 609 19.04 -25.45 5.43
N ASN A 610 19.42 -25.04 6.64
CA ASN A 610 19.65 -25.93 7.78
C ASN A 610 18.55 -25.82 8.84
N ILE A 611 17.36 -25.34 8.48
CA ILE A 611 16.21 -25.29 9.39
C ILE A 611 15.23 -26.37 8.93
N LYS A 612 14.94 -27.34 9.81
CA LYS A 612 14.10 -28.48 9.48
C LYS A 612 12.60 -28.15 9.50
N GLN A 613 12.13 -27.52 10.57
CA GLN A 613 10.71 -27.24 10.77
C GLN A 613 10.46 -25.83 11.31
N ASP A 614 9.31 -25.25 10.96
CA ASP A 614 8.80 -24.02 11.55
C ASP A 614 8.12 -24.28 12.91
N LEU A 615 7.50 -23.24 13.49
CA LEU A 615 6.78 -23.32 14.77
C LEU A 615 5.52 -24.20 14.67
N GLU A 616 4.92 -24.31 13.49
CA GLU A 616 3.69 -25.07 13.22
C GLU A 616 3.97 -26.54 12.86
N GLY A 617 5.25 -26.91 12.72
CA GLY A 617 5.69 -28.27 12.40
C GLY A 617 5.82 -28.55 10.90
N ASN A 618 5.67 -27.54 10.04
CA ASN A 618 5.82 -27.70 8.59
C ASN A 618 7.29 -27.96 8.21
N ASP A 619 7.52 -28.87 7.26
CA ASP A 619 8.87 -29.26 6.82
C ASP A 619 9.47 -28.20 5.87
N ILE A 620 10.36 -27.36 6.42
CA ILE A 620 11.09 -26.33 5.67
C ILE A 620 12.14 -26.97 4.77
N SER A 621 12.80 -28.05 5.23
CA SER A 621 13.87 -28.71 4.48
C SER A 621 13.35 -29.30 3.17
N ASP A 622 12.20 -29.97 3.20
CA ASP A 622 11.56 -30.52 1.99
C ASP A 622 11.20 -29.40 1.00
N TYR A 623 10.56 -28.34 1.48
CA TYR A 623 10.21 -27.18 0.66
C TYR A 623 11.43 -26.52 0.00
N VAL A 624 12.50 -26.28 0.77
CA VAL A 624 13.75 -25.68 0.24
C VAL A 624 14.42 -26.61 -0.76
N ASN A 625 14.48 -27.92 -0.50
CA ASN A 625 15.08 -28.88 -1.42
C ASN A 625 14.30 -28.97 -2.74
N LYS A 626 12.97 -28.97 -2.68
CA LYS A 626 12.10 -28.92 -3.86
C LYS A 626 12.32 -27.63 -4.65
N LEU A 627 12.38 -26.48 -3.97
CA LEU A 627 12.63 -25.19 -4.61
C LEU A 627 14.00 -25.14 -5.30
N ILE A 628 15.06 -25.65 -4.65
CA ILE A 628 16.41 -25.76 -5.24
C ILE A 628 16.38 -26.64 -6.49
N LYS A 629 15.69 -27.78 -6.43
CA LYS A 629 15.55 -28.70 -7.56
C LYS A 629 14.87 -28.01 -8.74
N GLU A 630 13.71 -27.40 -8.50
CA GLU A 630 12.94 -26.70 -9.52
C GLU A 630 13.72 -25.53 -10.14
N VAL A 631 14.51 -24.79 -9.36
CA VAL A 631 15.36 -23.70 -9.87
C VAL A 631 16.47 -24.24 -10.77
N LYS A 632 17.14 -25.32 -10.39
CA LYS A 632 18.23 -25.92 -11.18
C LYS A 632 17.78 -26.60 -12.45
N GLU A 633 16.58 -27.18 -12.44
CA GLU A 633 16.02 -27.91 -13.59
C GLU A 633 15.30 -26.97 -14.59
N ASN A 634 15.05 -25.71 -14.23
CA ASN A 634 14.32 -24.78 -15.09
C ASN A 634 15.23 -24.20 -16.19
N PRO A 635 14.91 -24.40 -17.49
CA PRO A 635 15.77 -23.95 -18.59
C PRO A 635 15.80 -22.41 -18.77
N ASN A 636 14.87 -21.68 -18.17
CA ASN A 636 14.84 -20.21 -18.22
C ASN A 636 15.67 -19.58 -17.10
N ILE A 637 16.28 -20.36 -16.21
CA ILE A 637 17.12 -19.87 -15.11
C ILE A 637 18.57 -20.28 -15.35
N THR A 638 19.45 -19.30 -15.48
CA THR A 638 20.90 -19.53 -15.46
C THR A 638 21.42 -19.23 -14.07
N VAL A 639 22.01 -20.23 -13.40
CA VAL A 639 22.53 -20.11 -12.03
C VAL A 639 24.05 -20.00 -12.04
N TYR A 640 24.57 -18.91 -11.47
CA TYR A 640 26.00 -18.73 -11.19
C TYR A 640 26.23 -18.92 -9.69
N LEU A 641 26.93 -19.99 -9.31
CA LEU A 641 27.39 -20.25 -7.95
C LEU A 641 28.81 -19.75 -7.76
N LYS A 642 29.20 -19.50 -6.50
CA LYS A 642 30.50 -18.89 -6.16
C LYS A 642 30.75 -17.60 -6.96
N ALA A 643 29.70 -16.84 -7.23
CA ALA A 643 29.74 -15.72 -8.14
C ALA A 643 29.29 -14.43 -7.45
N GLU A 644 29.88 -13.31 -7.86
CA GLU A 644 29.56 -11.99 -7.34
C GLU A 644 29.44 -10.96 -8.47
N ILE A 645 28.75 -9.86 -8.17
CA ILE A 645 28.68 -8.71 -9.08
C ILE A 645 30.02 -7.98 -9.02
N ASN A 646 30.71 -7.91 -10.15
CA ASN A 646 31.93 -7.13 -10.31
C ASN A 646 31.60 -5.66 -10.57
N ASP A 647 30.71 -5.43 -11.54
CA ASP A 647 30.22 -4.11 -11.91
C ASP A 647 28.76 -4.20 -12.38
N ILE A 648 28.02 -3.11 -12.23
CA ILE A 648 26.65 -3.00 -12.76
C ILE A 648 26.30 -1.55 -13.02
N TYR A 649 25.72 -1.28 -14.18
CA TYR A 649 25.27 0.05 -14.55
C TYR A 649 24.01 -0.02 -15.40
N GLY A 650 23.37 1.13 -15.59
CA GLY A 650 22.17 1.25 -16.40
C GLY A 650 20.94 1.64 -15.60
N TYR A 651 19.77 1.23 -16.07
CA TYR A 651 18.48 1.63 -15.51
C TYR A 651 17.38 0.62 -15.82
N ALA A 652 16.19 0.80 -15.25
CA ALA A 652 15.00 -0.02 -15.55
C ALA A 652 14.82 -0.22 -17.06
N GLY A 653 14.90 -1.48 -17.50
CA GLY A 653 14.80 -1.91 -18.89
C GLY A 653 16.14 -2.15 -19.58
N HIS A 654 17.24 -1.65 -19.01
CA HIS A 654 18.58 -1.60 -19.64
C HIS A 654 19.70 -1.67 -18.59
N TYR A 655 19.73 -2.72 -17.78
CA TYR A 655 20.86 -3.02 -16.91
C TYR A 655 21.89 -3.86 -17.64
N TYR A 656 23.16 -3.54 -17.40
CA TYR A 656 24.31 -4.34 -17.80
C TYR A 656 25.10 -4.67 -16.54
N ALA A 657 25.24 -5.96 -16.25
CA ALA A 657 25.93 -6.47 -15.09
C ALA A 657 27.10 -7.33 -15.55
N GLU A 658 28.25 -7.16 -14.91
CA GLU A 658 29.38 -8.06 -15.06
C GLU A 658 29.46 -8.96 -13.83
N ILE A 659 29.32 -10.26 -14.05
CA ILE A 659 29.39 -11.29 -13.01
C ILE A 659 30.78 -11.89 -13.04
N LYS A 660 31.44 -11.92 -11.89
CA LYS A 660 32.67 -12.65 -11.68
C LYS A 660 32.37 -14.00 -11.03
N ASP A 661 32.67 -15.09 -11.73
CA ASP A 661 32.46 -16.43 -11.19
C ASP A 661 33.60 -16.90 -10.27
N GLY A 662 33.46 -18.10 -9.71
CA GLY A 662 34.43 -18.68 -8.78
C GLY A 662 35.78 -19.03 -9.41
N GLU A 663 35.89 -19.01 -10.74
CA GLU A 663 37.11 -19.22 -11.52
C GLU A 663 37.73 -17.89 -11.98
N ASN A 664 37.12 -16.76 -11.60
CA ASN A 664 37.45 -15.40 -12.04
C ASN A 664 37.13 -15.10 -13.51
N ASN A 665 36.28 -15.90 -14.17
CA ASN A 665 35.77 -15.52 -15.49
C ASN A 665 34.72 -14.41 -15.32
N LEU A 666 34.69 -13.49 -16.28
CA LEU A 666 33.73 -12.39 -16.33
C LEU A 666 32.62 -12.73 -17.32
N HIS A 667 31.37 -12.61 -16.89
CA HIS A 667 30.18 -12.87 -17.68
C HIS A 667 29.35 -11.60 -17.76
N SER A 668 29.14 -11.08 -18.98
CA SER A 668 28.29 -9.90 -19.20
C SER A 668 26.83 -10.32 -19.35
N ILE A 669 25.96 -9.77 -18.51
CA ILE A 669 24.53 -10.06 -18.47
C ILE A 669 23.74 -8.77 -18.68
N GLN A 670 22.75 -8.83 -19.56
CA GLN A 670 21.75 -7.79 -19.69
C GLN A 670 20.49 -8.16 -18.89
N ALA A 671 19.86 -7.18 -18.26
CA ALA A 671 18.60 -7.38 -17.54
C ALA A 671 17.66 -6.17 -17.66
N GLY A 672 16.35 -6.41 -17.67
CA GLY A 672 15.36 -5.34 -17.56
C GLY A 672 15.13 -4.89 -16.12
N ILE A 673 15.25 -5.80 -15.16
CA ILE A 673 15.02 -5.52 -13.74
C ILE A 673 16.03 -6.27 -12.86
N ILE A 674 16.12 -5.85 -11.60
CA ILE A 674 16.98 -6.47 -10.60
C ILE A 674 16.15 -6.86 -9.37
N MET A 675 16.22 -8.12 -8.96
CA MET A 675 15.71 -8.60 -7.68
C MET A 675 16.88 -8.72 -6.69
N LEU A 676 16.92 -7.85 -5.68
CA LEU A 676 17.94 -7.87 -4.63
C LEU A 676 17.50 -8.78 -3.49
N ALA A 677 18.08 -9.98 -3.45
CA ALA A 677 17.76 -11.05 -2.51
C ALA A 677 19.00 -11.52 -1.72
N THR A 678 19.96 -10.62 -1.46
CA THR A 678 21.24 -10.91 -0.80
C THR A 678 21.10 -11.46 0.62
N GLY A 679 19.91 -11.37 1.20
CA GLY A 679 19.62 -11.87 2.54
C GLY A 679 20.16 -10.95 3.62
N ALA A 680 20.54 -11.55 4.75
CA ALA A 680 21.11 -10.88 5.90
C ALA A 680 21.95 -11.91 6.68
N LYS A 681 22.53 -11.50 7.81
CA LYS A 681 23.34 -12.36 8.69
C LYS A 681 22.69 -12.50 10.06
N TRP A 682 22.98 -13.62 10.72
CA TRP A 682 22.78 -13.74 12.16
C TRP A 682 23.74 -12.81 12.88
N PHE A 683 23.26 -12.16 13.94
CA PHE A 683 24.14 -11.41 14.83
C PHE A 683 25.08 -12.37 15.56
N GLU A 684 26.37 -12.05 15.58
CA GLU A 684 27.38 -12.79 16.34
C GLU A 684 27.59 -12.12 17.71
N PRO A 685 27.20 -12.74 18.83
CA PRO A 685 27.28 -12.13 20.16
C PRO A 685 28.68 -12.26 20.79
N LYS A 686 29.73 -11.96 20.03
CA LYS A 686 31.13 -12.03 20.50
C LYS A 686 31.34 -11.10 21.69
N GLY A 687 31.93 -11.61 22.77
CA GLY A 687 32.18 -10.87 24.01
C GLY A 687 30.91 -10.56 24.81
N MET A 688 29.79 -11.23 24.53
CA MET A 688 28.55 -11.11 25.28
C MET A 688 28.19 -12.46 25.91
N PHE A 689 27.71 -12.44 27.15
CA PHE A 689 27.14 -13.61 27.84
C PHE A 689 28.04 -14.86 27.88
N LEU A 690 29.37 -14.69 27.81
CA LEU A 690 30.36 -15.78 27.70
C LEU A 690 30.25 -16.62 26.41
N TYR A 691 29.61 -16.08 25.36
CA TYR A 691 29.51 -16.75 24.08
C TYR A 691 30.89 -16.88 23.41
N GLY A 692 31.25 -18.11 23.04
CA GLY A 692 32.58 -18.46 22.53
C GLY A 692 33.63 -18.70 23.62
N GLU A 693 33.33 -18.36 24.88
CA GLU A 693 34.21 -18.59 26.04
C GLU A 693 33.79 -19.84 26.82
N ASP A 694 32.48 -20.11 26.94
CA ASP A 694 31.93 -21.32 27.59
C ASP A 694 31.04 -22.12 26.61
N ALA A 695 31.33 -23.42 26.46
CA ALA A 695 30.63 -24.32 25.54
C ALA A 695 29.14 -24.58 25.90
N ARG A 696 28.72 -24.19 27.11
CA ARG A 696 27.32 -24.25 27.58
C ARG A 696 26.50 -23.03 27.17
N VAL A 697 27.12 -22.03 26.52
CA VAL A 697 26.43 -20.88 25.95
C VAL A 697 26.30 -21.07 24.44
N LEU A 698 25.06 -21.24 23.98
CA LEU A 698 24.74 -21.51 22.58
C LEU A 698 23.83 -20.43 22.01
N THR A 699 23.79 -20.30 20.70
CA THR A 699 22.70 -19.63 19.97
C THR A 699 21.51 -20.58 19.80
N GLN A 700 20.34 -20.04 19.49
CA GLN A 700 19.15 -20.86 19.16
C GLN A 700 19.41 -21.84 18.00
N ARG A 701 20.24 -21.46 17.02
CA ARG A 701 20.59 -22.34 15.90
C ARG A 701 21.47 -23.51 16.33
N GLU A 702 22.50 -23.26 17.11
CA GLU A 702 23.35 -24.32 17.66
C GLU A 702 22.56 -25.25 18.58
N LEU A 703 21.57 -24.72 19.30
CA LEU A 703 20.62 -25.54 20.05
C LEU A 703 19.80 -26.46 19.13
N GLU A 704 19.25 -25.93 18.02
CA GLU A 704 18.49 -26.73 17.05
C GLU A 704 19.34 -27.87 16.47
N GLU A 705 20.57 -27.58 16.05
CA GLU A 705 21.51 -28.59 15.54
C GLU A 705 21.79 -29.70 16.57
N LYS A 706 21.95 -29.34 17.85
CA LYS A 706 22.15 -30.33 18.92
C LYS A 706 20.87 -31.09 19.27
N LEU A 707 19.71 -30.44 19.25
CA LEU A 707 18.41 -31.07 19.47
C LEU A 707 18.15 -32.16 18.43
N GLU A 708 18.45 -31.89 17.16
CA GLU A 708 18.31 -32.83 16.05
C GLU A 708 19.23 -34.04 16.19
N LYS A 709 20.47 -33.83 16.63
CA LYS A 709 21.43 -34.93 16.89
C LYS A 709 21.14 -35.70 18.19
N GLY A 710 20.21 -35.22 19.02
CA GLY A 710 19.94 -35.81 20.34
C GLY A 710 21.04 -35.54 21.37
N GLU A 711 21.85 -34.49 21.16
CA GLU A 711 23.05 -34.16 21.95
C GLU A 711 22.76 -33.21 23.13
N ILE A 712 21.49 -33.08 23.56
CA ILE A 712 21.10 -32.22 24.68
C ILE A 712 20.91 -33.06 25.95
N SER A 713 21.79 -32.86 26.93
CA SER A 713 21.74 -33.51 28.25
C SER A 713 21.36 -32.57 29.39
N ALA A 714 21.12 -31.29 29.12
CA ALA A 714 20.83 -30.28 30.12
C ALA A 714 19.44 -30.47 30.75
N LYS A 715 19.32 -30.30 32.07
CA LYS A 715 18.04 -30.33 32.80
C LYS A 715 17.39 -28.96 32.97
N LYS A 716 18.21 -27.88 32.98
CA LYS A 716 17.75 -26.49 33.15
C LYS A 716 18.36 -25.61 32.07
N VAL A 717 17.50 -24.97 31.29
CA VAL A 717 17.88 -24.09 30.18
C VAL A 717 17.34 -22.69 30.44
N VAL A 718 18.19 -21.68 30.30
CA VAL A 718 17.79 -20.27 30.29
C VAL A 718 17.98 -19.72 28.88
N MET A 719 16.93 -19.18 28.28
CA MET A 719 16.98 -18.50 26.99
C MET A 719 16.96 -16.99 27.18
N ILE A 720 17.78 -16.25 26.44
CA ILE A 720 17.88 -14.80 26.55
C ILE A 720 17.46 -14.14 25.23
N GLN A 721 16.37 -13.39 25.26
CA GLN A 721 15.81 -12.71 24.09
C GLN A 721 16.49 -11.39 23.77
N CYS A 722 16.38 -10.94 22.51
CA CYS A 722 16.82 -9.63 22.01
C CYS A 722 18.35 -9.43 21.96
N VAL A 723 19.13 -10.50 21.79
CA VAL A 723 20.60 -10.39 21.70
C VAL A 723 20.97 -9.81 20.32
N GLY A 724 21.52 -8.60 20.29
CA GLY A 724 21.80 -7.88 19.03
C GLY A 724 20.54 -7.37 18.32
N SER A 725 19.51 -7.00 19.07
CA SER A 725 18.28 -6.38 18.54
C SER A 725 17.63 -5.49 19.59
N ARG A 726 16.88 -4.48 19.14
CA ARG A 726 16.29 -3.45 20.01
C ARG A 726 17.36 -2.80 20.92
N ASP A 727 18.54 -2.57 20.36
CA ASP A 727 19.64 -1.85 21.01
C ASP A 727 19.91 -0.52 20.29
N GLU A 728 20.98 0.19 20.66
CA GLU A 728 21.33 1.48 20.03
C GLU A 728 21.81 1.32 18.58
N LYS A 729 22.56 0.25 18.29
CA LYS A 729 23.10 -0.04 16.95
C LYS A 729 22.05 -0.70 16.05
N HIS A 730 21.17 -1.50 16.63
CA HIS A 730 20.10 -2.24 15.94
C HIS A 730 18.73 -1.87 16.55
N PRO A 731 18.23 -0.64 16.34
CA PRO A 731 16.99 -0.14 16.95
C PRO A 731 15.73 -0.66 16.23
N TYR A 732 15.69 -1.97 15.99
CA TYR A 732 14.61 -2.68 15.31
C TYR A 732 14.44 -4.09 15.90
N CYS A 733 13.27 -4.70 15.67
CA CYS A 733 12.99 -6.09 16.05
C CYS A 733 13.28 -7.03 14.88
N SER A 734 14.00 -8.13 15.15
CA SER A 734 14.39 -9.12 14.14
C SER A 734 13.28 -10.09 13.71
N ARG A 735 12.07 -10.00 14.30
CA ARG A 735 10.85 -10.76 13.97
C ARG A 735 10.87 -12.28 14.17
N ILE A 736 12.04 -12.90 14.28
CA ILE A 736 12.19 -14.37 14.31
C ILE A 736 12.50 -14.92 15.71
N CYS A 737 13.21 -14.16 16.54
CA CYS A 737 13.85 -14.65 17.77
C CYS A 737 12.83 -15.15 18.82
N CYS A 738 11.65 -14.54 18.91
CA CYS A 738 10.61 -14.96 19.87
C CYS A 738 9.95 -16.27 19.46
N ALA A 739 9.58 -16.41 18.19
CA ALA A 739 8.97 -17.64 17.67
C ALA A 739 9.96 -18.82 17.70
N GLN A 740 11.23 -18.56 17.36
CA GLN A 740 12.28 -19.59 17.43
C GLN A 740 12.51 -20.08 18.87
N ALA A 741 12.63 -19.17 19.83
CA ALA A 741 12.78 -19.53 21.24
C ALA A 741 11.59 -20.36 21.74
N LEU A 742 10.37 -19.99 21.34
CA LEU A 742 9.17 -20.71 21.72
C LEU A 742 9.12 -22.12 21.15
N LYS A 743 9.45 -22.28 19.85
CA LYS A 743 9.59 -23.58 19.17
C LYS A 743 10.55 -24.50 19.94
N ASN A 744 11.76 -23.99 20.21
CA ASN A 744 12.81 -24.79 20.84
C ASN A 744 12.51 -25.05 22.32
N ALA A 745 11.87 -24.12 23.03
CA ALA A 745 11.43 -24.31 24.40
C ALA A 745 10.38 -25.41 24.51
N LEU A 746 9.38 -25.43 23.62
CA LEU A 746 8.37 -26.50 23.58
C LEU A 746 9.01 -27.87 23.31
N ALA A 747 9.93 -27.94 22.35
CA ALA A 747 10.68 -29.17 22.04
C ALA A 747 11.55 -29.66 23.22
N LEU A 748 12.17 -28.74 23.97
CA LEU A 748 12.91 -29.08 25.20
C LEU A 748 11.98 -29.58 26.31
N ARG A 749 10.80 -28.96 26.48
CA ARG A 749 9.80 -29.41 27.47
C ARG A 749 9.30 -30.82 27.18
N GLU A 750 9.13 -31.18 25.92
CA GLU A 750 8.75 -32.55 25.52
C GLU A 750 9.80 -33.60 25.96
N LYS A 751 11.06 -33.19 26.11
CA LYS A 751 12.14 -34.01 26.67
C LYS A 751 12.25 -33.92 28.21
N GLY A 752 11.32 -33.23 28.88
CA GLY A 752 11.30 -33.08 30.35
C GLY A 752 12.24 -32.00 30.91
N ILE A 753 12.82 -31.15 30.07
CA ILE A 753 13.84 -30.16 30.45
C ILE A 753 13.16 -28.90 30.98
N GLU A 754 13.59 -28.32 32.10
CA GLU A 754 13.07 -27.04 32.59
C GLU A 754 13.59 -25.88 31.73
N VAL A 755 12.69 -24.99 31.29
CA VAL A 755 13.05 -23.85 30.44
C VAL A 755 12.56 -22.55 31.08
N THR A 756 13.44 -21.56 31.14
CA THR A 756 13.12 -20.17 31.51
C THR A 756 13.52 -19.23 30.38
N ILE A 757 12.60 -18.38 29.92
CA ILE A 757 12.84 -17.39 28.86
C ILE A 757 12.91 -15.99 29.50
N LEU A 758 14.06 -15.35 29.38
CA LEU A 758 14.30 -13.96 29.79
C LEU A 758 14.00 -13.03 28.62
N TYR A 759 13.09 -12.08 28.81
CA TYR A 759 12.58 -11.24 27.70
C TYR A 759 12.31 -9.79 28.09
N ARG A 760 12.18 -8.90 27.09
CA ARG A 760 11.72 -7.51 27.29
C ARG A 760 10.24 -7.37 26.96
N ASP A 761 9.92 -7.64 25.69
CA ASP A 761 8.55 -7.85 25.23
C ASP A 761 8.50 -9.07 24.31
N LEU A 762 7.46 -9.88 24.42
CA LEU A 762 7.21 -10.98 23.50
C LEU A 762 6.49 -10.45 22.26
N THR A 763 7.16 -10.50 21.12
CA THR A 763 6.63 -10.00 19.84
C THR A 763 5.89 -11.10 19.07
N LEU A 764 4.93 -11.74 19.74
CA LEU A 764 4.07 -12.79 19.18
C LEU A 764 2.71 -12.19 18.81
N TYR A 765 2.29 -12.32 17.55
CA TYR A 765 1.04 -11.73 17.03
C TYR A 765 0.29 -12.75 16.16
N GLY A 766 -0.98 -12.46 15.87
CA GLY A 766 -1.88 -13.43 15.23
C GLY A 766 -1.96 -14.73 16.02
N PHE A 767 -1.89 -15.86 15.33
CA PHE A 767 -2.03 -17.21 15.92
C PHE A 767 -0.81 -17.66 16.75
N LYS A 768 0.30 -16.91 16.73
CA LYS A 768 1.51 -17.28 17.49
C LYS A 768 1.33 -17.18 19.01
N GLU A 769 0.28 -16.50 19.47
CA GLU A 769 -0.05 -16.39 20.90
C GLU A 769 -0.52 -17.71 21.51
N ASP A 770 -1.08 -18.64 20.71
CA ASP A 770 -1.54 -19.92 21.27
C ASP A 770 -0.37 -20.82 21.66
N TYR A 771 0.74 -20.74 20.94
CA TYR A 771 1.98 -21.39 21.34
C TYR A 771 2.54 -20.82 22.65
N TYR A 772 2.32 -19.53 22.93
CA TYR A 772 2.74 -18.93 24.19
C TYR A 772 1.88 -19.44 25.35
N LYS A 773 0.56 -19.52 25.16
CA LYS A 773 -0.34 -20.16 26.14
C LYS A 773 0.05 -21.61 26.41
N GLN A 774 0.28 -22.40 25.35
CA GLN A 774 0.75 -23.78 25.46
C GLN A 774 2.07 -23.88 26.22
N ALA A 775 3.00 -22.94 26.02
CA ALA A 775 4.26 -22.91 26.73
C ALA A 775 4.08 -22.67 28.24
N LEU A 776 3.19 -21.75 28.61
CA LEU A 776 2.82 -21.50 30.01
C LEU A 776 2.20 -22.75 30.65
N GLU A 777 1.26 -23.40 29.97
CA GLU A 777 0.60 -24.63 30.43
C GLU A 777 1.58 -25.79 30.63
N ARG A 778 2.62 -25.87 29.78
CA ARG A 778 3.71 -26.86 29.90
C ARG A 778 4.77 -26.48 30.96
N GLY A 779 4.59 -25.37 31.68
CA GLY A 779 5.45 -24.93 32.77
C GLY A 779 6.73 -24.22 32.35
N ILE A 780 6.79 -23.67 31.12
CA ILE A 780 7.88 -22.77 30.71
C ILE A 780 7.74 -21.46 31.48
N LYS A 781 8.83 -21.01 32.11
CA LYS A 781 8.84 -19.76 32.89
C LYS A 781 9.23 -18.59 32.00
N PHE A 782 8.57 -17.45 32.19
CA PHE A 782 8.89 -16.21 31.47
C PHE A 782 9.23 -15.12 32.48
N ILE A 783 10.41 -14.51 32.36
CA ILE A 783 10.87 -13.45 33.27
C ILE A 783 11.19 -12.22 32.44
N ARG A 784 10.48 -11.13 32.71
CA ARG A 784 10.71 -9.86 32.05
C ARG A 784 11.90 -9.13 32.69
N PHE A 785 12.80 -8.59 31.88
CA PHE A 785 13.91 -7.75 32.30
C PHE A 785 13.81 -6.33 31.73
N ASN A 786 14.38 -5.37 32.45
CA ASN A 786 14.42 -3.96 32.10
C ASN A 786 15.32 -3.73 30.88
N GLU A 787 14.83 -2.97 29.89
CA GLU A 787 15.60 -2.71 28.67
C GLU A 787 16.96 -2.02 28.91
N LYS A 788 17.10 -1.27 30.02
CA LYS A 788 18.35 -0.62 30.44
C LYS A 788 19.30 -1.54 31.20
N ARG A 789 18.84 -2.70 31.66
CA ARG A 789 19.63 -3.65 32.45
C ARG A 789 19.46 -5.06 31.88
N TYR A 790 20.35 -5.42 30.97
CA TYR A 790 20.38 -6.77 30.39
C TYR A 790 20.75 -7.81 31.47
N PRO A 791 20.26 -9.07 31.38
CA PRO A 791 20.75 -10.15 32.22
C PRO A 791 22.27 -10.31 32.15
N GLU A 792 22.91 -10.59 33.27
CA GLU A 792 24.35 -10.86 33.34
C GLU A 792 24.58 -12.35 33.43
N VAL A 793 25.50 -12.88 32.62
CA VAL A 793 25.88 -14.31 32.62
C VAL A 793 27.31 -14.41 33.10
N LYS A 794 27.52 -15.15 34.19
CA LYS A 794 28.81 -15.33 34.84
C LYS A 794 29.01 -16.78 35.26
N ILE A 795 30.26 -17.13 35.55
CA ILE A 795 30.62 -18.44 36.11
C ILE A 795 30.90 -18.25 37.59
N SER A 796 30.15 -18.98 38.42
CA SER A 796 30.34 -19.03 39.87
C SER A 796 30.44 -20.49 40.30
N ASN A 797 31.52 -20.87 40.99
CA ASN A 797 31.77 -22.25 41.43
C ASN A 797 31.64 -23.30 40.30
N ASN A 798 32.16 -22.99 39.10
CA ASN A 798 32.08 -23.82 37.90
C ASN A 798 30.65 -24.07 37.36
N GLN A 799 29.65 -23.36 37.88
CA GLN A 799 28.26 -23.36 37.40
C GLN A 799 27.96 -22.07 36.65
N LEU A 800 27.07 -22.14 35.64
CA LEU A 800 26.55 -20.94 35.02
C LEU A 800 25.55 -20.30 35.97
N GLU A 801 25.70 -18.99 36.15
CA GLU A 801 24.78 -18.16 36.91
C GLU A 801 24.29 -17.02 36.00
N VAL A 802 22.98 -16.83 35.96
CA VAL A 802 22.32 -15.75 35.21
C VAL A 802 21.61 -14.85 36.20
N GLU A 803 22.11 -13.62 36.33
CA GLU A 803 21.48 -12.59 37.15
C GLU A 803 20.54 -11.75 36.29
N VAL A 804 19.30 -11.62 36.74
CA VAL A 804 18.27 -10.84 36.07
C VAL A 804 17.42 -10.12 37.10
N GLU A 805 17.34 -8.80 36.99
CA GLU A 805 16.72 -7.93 38.01
C GLU A 805 17.32 -8.15 39.41
N ASN A 806 16.64 -8.95 40.24
CA ASN A 806 17.02 -9.34 41.60
C ASN A 806 16.95 -10.87 41.80
N LEU A 807 16.93 -11.63 40.71
CA LEU A 807 16.88 -13.09 40.71
C LEU A 807 18.20 -13.65 40.18
N SER A 808 18.70 -14.70 40.82
CA SER A 808 19.83 -15.50 40.34
C SER A 808 19.30 -16.87 39.89
N LEU A 809 19.59 -17.24 38.65
CA LEU A 809 19.23 -18.52 38.04
C LEU A 809 20.51 -19.32 37.78
N ASN A 810 20.48 -20.63 38.06
CA ASN A 810 21.60 -21.53 37.86
C ASN A 810 21.29 -22.55 36.74
N PRO A 811 21.35 -22.15 35.45
CA PRO A 811 21.11 -23.06 34.33
C PRO A 811 22.30 -23.99 34.08
N GLU A 812 22.03 -25.10 33.39
CA GLU A 812 23.05 -25.96 32.80
C GLU A 812 23.39 -25.56 31.37
N LEU A 813 22.49 -24.81 30.72
CA LEU A 813 22.66 -24.27 29.37
C LEU A 813 22.06 -22.86 29.27
N VAL A 814 22.80 -21.94 28.65
CA VAL A 814 22.28 -20.62 28.27
C VAL A 814 22.14 -20.56 26.76
N VAL A 815 21.00 -20.10 26.28
CA VAL A 815 20.67 -20.05 24.86
C VAL A 815 20.35 -18.62 24.45
N LEU A 816 21.12 -18.07 23.52
CA LEU A 816 21.03 -16.71 23.04
C LEU A 816 20.13 -16.65 21.80
N SER A 817 19.05 -15.89 21.89
CA SER A 817 18.16 -15.62 20.76
C SER A 817 18.65 -14.39 20.01
N VAL A 818 19.64 -14.64 19.14
CA VAL A 818 20.35 -13.62 18.36
C VAL A 818 19.48 -12.99 17.26
N GLY A 819 19.74 -11.72 16.98
CA GLY A 819 19.06 -10.94 15.95
C GLY A 819 19.54 -11.19 14.53
N ILE A 820 18.95 -10.44 13.59
CA ILE A 820 19.36 -10.35 12.19
C ILE A 820 19.98 -8.97 11.94
N VAL A 821 21.14 -8.97 11.29
CA VAL A 821 21.89 -7.76 10.91
C VAL A 821 22.12 -7.74 9.40
N PRO A 822 22.17 -6.56 8.77
CA PRO A 822 22.47 -6.47 7.33
C PRO A 822 23.85 -7.04 7.02
N ASP A 823 24.06 -7.45 5.77
CA ASP A 823 25.40 -7.79 5.29
C ASP A 823 26.20 -6.51 5.06
N GLU A 824 27.45 -6.46 5.54
CA GLU A 824 28.38 -5.36 5.27
C GLU A 824 28.61 -5.15 3.76
N ASN A 825 28.52 -6.22 2.97
CA ASN A 825 28.60 -6.16 1.51
C ASN A 825 27.46 -5.36 0.86
N ASN A 826 26.37 -5.09 1.57
CA ASN A 826 25.28 -4.26 1.06
C ASN A 826 25.78 -2.87 0.66
N ARG A 827 26.77 -2.30 1.35
CA ARG A 827 27.32 -0.98 1.01
C ARG A 827 27.98 -0.97 -0.36
N LYS A 828 28.87 -1.94 -0.61
CA LYS A 828 29.53 -2.09 -1.91
C LYS A 828 28.49 -2.27 -3.03
N LEU A 829 27.50 -3.14 -2.81
CA LEU A 829 26.47 -3.39 -3.82
C LEU A 829 25.54 -2.19 -4.05
N ALA A 830 25.20 -1.46 -2.99
CA ALA A 830 24.42 -0.21 -3.06
C ALA A 830 25.15 0.88 -3.87
N GLU A 831 26.47 1.03 -3.67
CA GLU A 831 27.31 1.95 -4.44
C GLU A 831 27.34 1.57 -5.93
N LEU A 832 27.54 0.28 -6.25
CA LEU A 832 27.51 -0.20 -7.63
C LEU A 832 26.15 0.05 -8.31
N LEU A 833 25.05 -0.12 -7.57
CA LEU A 833 23.70 0.04 -8.11
C LEU A 833 23.19 1.49 -8.16
N ASP A 834 23.96 2.46 -7.66
CA ASP A 834 23.48 3.81 -7.32
C ASP A 834 22.15 3.75 -6.52
N TYR A 835 22.11 2.86 -5.53
CA TYR A 835 20.92 2.56 -4.74
C TYR A 835 21.16 2.86 -3.27
N LYS A 836 20.14 3.37 -2.57
CA LYS A 836 20.29 3.79 -1.18
C LYS A 836 20.15 2.63 -0.21
N LEU A 837 21.00 2.64 0.82
CA LEU A 837 20.74 1.91 2.06
C LEU A 837 19.97 2.81 3.02
N ASP A 838 19.14 2.21 3.85
CA ASP A 838 18.54 2.91 4.97
C ASP A 838 19.55 3.10 6.11
N LYS A 839 19.13 3.82 7.14
CA LYS A 839 19.91 4.06 8.36
C LYS A 839 20.27 2.81 9.17
N ASP A 840 19.65 1.66 8.85
CA ASP A 840 19.91 0.37 9.49
C ASP A 840 20.83 -0.51 8.65
N GLY A 841 21.28 -0.06 7.47
CA GLY A 841 22.17 -0.80 6.57
C GLY A 841 21.48 -1.81 5.63
N PHE A 842 20.14 -1.82 5.60
CA PHE A 842 19.37 -2.60 4.65
C PHE A 842 19.08 -1.80 3.38
N PHE A 843 18.73 -2.46 2.28
CA PHE A 843 18.33 -1.74 1.07
C PHE A 843 17.04 -0.96 1.31
N ASP A 844 17.10 0.34 1.02
CA ASP A 844 15.99 1.26 1.26
C ASP A 844 14.82 0.96 0.31
N THR A 845 13.59 1.10 0.79
CA THR A 845 12.40 1.10 -0.05
C THR A 845 11.51 2.32 0.19
N ASP A 846 11.96 3.30 1.00
CA ASP A 846 11.22 4.53 1.28
C ASP A 846 11.04 5.40 0.02
N THR A 847 11.85 5.20 -1.02
CA THR A 847 11.60 5.72 -2.38
C THR A 847 10.28 5.22 -3.01
N ASN A 848 9.71 4.13 -2.49
CA ASN A 848 8.42 3.55 -2.89
C ASN A 848 7.28 3.79 -1.89
N ALA A 849 7.53 4.35 -0.71
CA ALA A 849 6.57 4.23 0.38
C ALA A 849 5.45 5.29 0.42
N TYR A 850 5.58 6.48 -0.19
CA TYR A 850 4.53 7.53 0.00
C TYR A 850 4.35 8.51 -1.17
N PRO A 851 3.13 8.59 -1.75
CA PRO A 851 2.79 9.67 -2.68
C PRO A 851 1.33 10.14 -2.63
N TYR A 852 0.95 11.03 -1.70
CA TYR A 852 -0.46 11.48 -1.67
C TYR A 852 -0.78 12.59 -2.66
N GLU A 853 0.17 13.45 -3.01
CA GLU A 853 -0.02 14.38 -4.15
C GLU A 853 0.40 13.76 -5.49
N GLU A 854 1.18 12.68 -5.46
CA GLU A 854 1.68 12.02 -6.65
C GLU A 854 0.84 10.82 -7.10
N ALA A 855 -0.10 10.28 -6.32
CA ALA A 855 -0.91 9.13 -6.73
C ALA A 855 -1.62 9.34 -8.07
N ILE A 856 -2.13 10.54 -8.35
CA ILE A 856 -2.76 10.89 -9.64
C ILE A 856 -1.74 10.94 -10.78
N LYS A 857 -0.54 11.51 -10.53
CA LYS A 857 0.58 11.50 -11.49
C LYS A 857 1.14 10.08 -11.71
N ARG A 858 1.02 9.21 -10.69
CA ARG A 858 1.56 7.85 -10.62
C ARG A 858 0.65 6.75 -11.19
N ILE A 859 -0.65 6.98 -11.39
CA ILE A 859 -1.53 6.03 -12.09
C ILE A 859 -1.07 5.80 -13.54
N MET A 860 -0.45 6.82 -14.17
CA MET A 860 0.11 6.71 -15.51
C MET A 860 1.58 6.24 -15.53
N LYS A 861 2.27 6.31 -14.40
CA LYS A 861 3.56 5.65 -14.24
C LYS A 861 3.33 4.16 -13.98
N PRO A 862 4.17 3.26 -14.51
CA PRO A 862 4.34 1.98 -13.84
C PRO A 862 5.10 2.26 -12.55
N PHE A 863 4.37 2.58 -11.49
CA PHE A 863 4.94 2.82 -10.16
C PHE A 863 5.77 1.63 -9.69
N GLU A 864 5.55 0.46 -10.27
CA GLU A 864 6.36 -0.74 -10.10
C GLU A 864 7.84 -0.49 -10.43
N LEU A 865 8.19 0.57 -11.17
CA LEU A 865 9.55 0.96 -11.54
C LEU A 865 10.04 2.24 -10.83
N SER A 866 9.37 2.74 -9.79
CA SER A 866 9.82 3.97 -9.10
C SER A 866 11.18 3.84 -8.40
N THR A 867 11.67 2.63 -8.17
CA THR A 867 13.04 2.32 -7.70
C THR A 867 13.99 1.95 -8.83
N ASN A 868 13.83 2.54 -10.01
CA ASN A 868 14.62 2.19 -11.20
C ASN A 868 14.50 0.68 -11.57
N GLY A 869 13.41 0.01 -11.20
CA GLY A 869 13.24 -1.43 -11.44
C GLY A 869 14.12 -2.35 -10.59
N ILE A 870 14.63 -1.83 -9.47
CA ILE A 870 15.34 -2.59 -8.44
C ILE A 870 14.35 -2.93 -7.32
N PHE A 871 14.28 -4.21 -6.95
CA PHE A 871 13.36 -4.74 -5.94
C PHE A 871 14.10 -5.46 -4.81
N PRO A 872 14.32 -4.79 -3.67
CA PRO A 872 14.74 -5.46 -2.44
C PRO A 872 13.68 -6.43 -1.92
N VAL A 873 14.03 -7.70 -1.77
CA VAL A 873 13.13 -8.77 -1.30
C VAL A 873 13.74 -9.58 -0.16
N GLY A 874 12.88 -10.20 0.64
CA GLY A 874 13.34 -11.02 1.77
C GLY A 874 14.07 -10.20 2.83
N LEU A 875 15.15 -10.77 3.37
CA LEU A 875 15.95 -10.14 4.41
C LEU A 875 16.84 -9.01 3.92
N ALA A 876 17.10 -8.89 2.61
CA ALA A 876 17.84 -7.78 2.03
C ALA A 876 17.14 -6.43 2.26
N HIS A 877 15.80 -6.47 2.29
CA HIS A 877 14.96 -5.32 2.60
C HIS A 877 14.84 -5.08 4.11
N SER A 878 14.48 -6.10 4.90
CA SER A 878 14.37 -5.97 6.36
C SER A 878 14.24 -7.34 7.04
N PRO A 879 14.51 -7.43 8.37
CA PRO A 879 14.23 -8.64 9.14
C PRO A 879 12.77 -9.08 9.02
N ARG A 880 12.54 -10.39 8.80
CA ARG A 880 11.24 -11.05 8.63
C ARG A 880 11.39 -12.58 8.73
N ASP A 881 10.28 -13.29 8.89
CA ASP A 881 10.24 -14.75 8.85
C ASP A 881 10.18 -15.29 7.40
N LEU A 882 10.20 -16.63 7.28
CA LEU A 882 10.21 -17.32 5.98
C LEU A 882 8.98 -16.98 5.13
N SER A 883 7.78 -17.04 5.71
CA SER A 883 6.53 -16.67 5.02
C SER A 883 6.57 -15.22 4.53
N GLY A 884 7.06 -14.29 5.37
CA GLY A 884 7.26 -12.90 4.97
C GLY A 884 8.30 -12.71 3.85
N ALA A 885 9.31 -13.58 3.75
CA ALA A 885 10.28 -13.55 2.67
C ALA A 885 9.69 -14.03 1.34
N ILE A 886 8.96 -15.15 1.36
CA ILE A 886 8.21 -15.69 0.19
C ILE A 886 7.20 -14.65 -0.31
N LEU A 887 6.44 -14.04 0.61
CA LEU A 887 5.46 -13.00 0.30
C LEU A 887 6.09 -11.83 -0.46
N THR A 888 7.20 -11.28 0.03
CA THR A 888 7.87 -10.15 -0.66
C THR A 888 8.47 -10.51 -2.00
N ALA A 889 8.98 -11.74 -2.16
CA ALA A 889 9.48 -12.20 -3.44
C ALA A 889 8.36 -12.24 -4.49
N LYS A 890 7.23 -12.85 -4.13
CA LYS A 890 6.05 -12.94 -5.02
C LYS A 890 5.42 -11.56 -5.28
N ASP A 891 5.38 -10.66 -4.30
CA ASP A 891 4.95 -9.27 -4.48
C ASP A 891 5.83 -8.54 -5.51
N ALA A 892 7.16 -8.64 -5.38
CA ALA A 892 8.09 -8.03 -6.33
C ALA A 892 7.94 -8.61 -7.74
N VAL A 893 7.78 -9.93 -7.87
CA VAL A 893 7.49 -10.57 -9.16
C VAL A 893 6.16 -10.07 -9.74
N GLY A 894 5.11 -9.98 -8.91
CA GLY A 894 3.81 -9.44 -9.33
C GLY A 894 3.92 -8.02 -9.89
N LYS A 895 4.70 -7.16 -9.23
CA LYS A 895 5.01 -5.81 -9.72
C LYS A 895 5.77 -5.86 -11.05
N ALA A 896 6.83 -6.67 -11.11
CA ALA A 896 7.65 -6.84 -12.30
C ALA A 896 6.85 -7.32 -13.53
N LEU A 897 5.89 -8.24 -13.35
CA LEU A 897 5.06 -8.76 -14.44
C LEU A 897 4.08 -7.73 -15.02
N THR A 898 3.84 -6.60 -14.35
CA THR A 898 3.06 -5.50 -14.93
C THR A 898 3.85 -4.70 -15.98
N VAL A 899 5.17 -4.89 -16.04
CA VAL A 899 6.10 -4.13 -16.88
C VAL A 899 6.94 -5.01 -17.80
N LEU A 900 7.51 -6.11 -17.31
CA LEU A 900 8.39 -7.02 -18.06
C LEU A 900 7.84 -7.50 -19.41
N PRO A 901 6.54 -7.85 -19.55
CA PRO A 901 6.01 -8.30 -20.85
C PRO A 901 6.06 -7.21 -21.94
N LYS A 902 6.22 -5.94 -21.56
CA LYS A 902 6.12 -4.81 -22.49
C LYS A 902 7.47 -4.59 -23.15
N LYS A 903 7.57 -4.85 -24.46
CA LYS A 903 8.78 -4.57 -25.26
C LYS A 903 9.13 -3.09 -25.39
N LYS A 904 8.12 -2.23 -25.21
CA LYS A 904 8.21 -0.78 -25.37
C LYS A 904 7.37 -0.12 -24.29
N LEU A 905 7.97 0.78 -23.52
CA LEU A 905 7.27 1.53 -22.48
C LEU A 905 7.12 2.99 -22.92
N PRO A 906 5.90 3.54 -23.00
CA PRO A 906 5.73 4.97 -23.13
C PRO A 906 6.18 5.65 -21.84
N ALA A 907 6.62 6.90 -21.93
CA ALA A 907 6.95 7.69 -20.75
C ALA A 907 5.79 7.69 -19.72
N PRO A 908 6.08 7.72 -18.41
CA PRO A 908 5.08 7.74 -17.35
C PRO A 908 4.07 8.89 -17.44
N ASN A 909 4.53 10.04 -17.97
CA ASN A 909 3.69 11.20 -18.27
C ASN A 909 3.35 11.30 -19.76
N ALA A 910 3.50 10.21 -20.52
CA ALA A 910 3.28 9.97 -21.95
C ALA A 910 3.81 11.04 -22.92
N MET A 911 3.42 12.30 -22.77
CA MET A 911 3.74 13.42 -23.68
C MET A 911 4.42 14.59 -22.98
N PHE A 912 4.37 14.67 -21.65
CA PHE A 912 4.73 15.88 -20.89
C PHE A 912 6.18 15.86 -20.35
N VAL A 913 7.02 14.92 -20.81
CA VAL A 913 8.41 14.81 -20.36
C VAL A 913 9.26 16.00 -20.76
N SER A 914 10.42 16.12 -20.10
CA SER A 914 11.45 17.04 -20.55
C SER A 914 12.12 16.55 -21.84
N ALA A 915 12.63 17.49 -22.62
CA ALA A 915 13.41 17.24 -23.83
C ALA A 915 14.64 18.16 -23.88
N VAL A 916 15.51 17.95 -24.87
CA VAL A 916 16.71 18.75 -25.10
C VAL A 916 16.69 19.25 -26.54
N LYS A 917 16.91 20.56 -26.70
CA LYS A 917 17.15 21.17 -28.00
C LYS A 917 18.61 20.96 -28.34
N GLU A 918 18.89 19.95 -29.17
CA GLU A 918 20.26 19.51 -29.49
C GLU A 918 21.13 20.69 -29.95
N SER A 919 20.58 21.60 -30.76
CA SER A 919 21.29 22.77 -31.29
C SER A 919 21.74 23.81 -30.25
N LYS A 920 21.26 23.73 -29.00
CA LYS A 920 21.64 24.63 -27.89
C LYS A 920 22.42 23.90 -26.79
N CYS A 921 22.46 22.57 -26.82
CA CYS A 921 23.10 21.80 -25.75
C CYS A 921 24.62 21.80 -25.96
N VAL A 922 25.35 22.08 -24.89
CA VAL A 922 26.83 22.09 -24.89
C VAL A 922 27.42 20.96 -24.04
N GLY A 923 26.62 19.97 -23.65
CA GLY A 923 27.09 18.81 -22.90
C GLY A 923 27.54 19.08 -21.45
N CYS A 924 27.22 20.23 -20.85
CA CYS A 924 27.78 20.65 -19.55
C CYS A 924 27.44 19.78 -18.32
N GLY A 925 26.59 18.75 -18.42
CA GLY A 925 26.29 17.83 -17.32
C GLY A 925 25.36 18.35 -16.21
N ILE A 926 25.19 19.67 -16.03
CA ILE A 926 24.40 20.25 -14.91
C ILE A 926 22.97 19.66 -14.83
N CYS A 927 22.31 19.47 -15.98
CA CYS A 927 20.96 18.92 -16.01
C CYS A 927 20.86 17.45 -15.57
N VAL A 928 21.96 16.70 -15.62
CA VAL A 928 22.07 15.32 -15.15
C VAL A 928 22.13 15.33 -13.62
N GLU A 929 23.03 16.13 -13.04
CA GLU A 929 23.25 16.23 -11.59
C GLU A 929 21.99 16.68 -10.82
N VAL A 930 21.25 17.66 -11.35
CA VAL A 930 20.04 18.17 -10.67
C VAL A 930 18.82 17.26 -10.83
N CYS A 931 18.89 16.17 -11.60
CA CYS A 931 17.74 15.33 -11.87
C CYS A 931 17.50 14.36 -10.71
N PRO A 932 16.41 14.51 -9.93
CA PRO A 932 16.19 13.65 -8.76
C PRO A 932 15.71 12.23 -9.11
N TYR A 933 15.56 11.93 -10.41
CA TYR A 933 15.07 10.65 -10.93
C TYR A 933 16.08 9.95 -11.83
N ASN A 934 17.31 10.46 -11.95
CA ASN A 934 18.34 9.96 -12.86
C ASN A 934 17.83 9.77 -14.31
N ALA A 935 16.92 10.66 -14.72
CA ALA A 935 16.24 10.58 -16.02
C ALA A 935 17.03 11.24 -17.15
N ARG A 936 18.28 11.64 -16.89
CA ARG A 936 19.13 12.33 -17.85
C ARG A 936 20.53 11.72 -17.80
N GLU A 937 21.19 11.72 -18.95
CA GLU A 937 22.58 11.31 -19.11
C GLU A 937 23.23 12.20 -20.16
N ILE A 938 24.55 12.15 -20.27
CA ILE A 938 25.26 12.69 -21.45
C ILE A 938 25.37 11.56 -22.47
N ASP A 939 24.88 11.82 -23.66
CA ASP A 939 25.13 10.97 -24.83
C ASP A 939 26.59 11.18 -25.25
N GLU A 940 27.42 10.15 -25.03
CA GLU A 940 28.87 10.25 -25.27
C GLU A 940 29.22 10.46 -26.74
N GLU A 941 28.44 9.89 -27.66
CA GLU A 941 28.68 10.03 -29.10
C GLU A 941 28.36 11.45 -29.57
N LYS A 942 27.23 12.02 -29.11
CA LYS A 942 26.78 13.35 -29.52
C LYS A 942 27.35 14.49 -28.66
N GLY A 943 27.88 14.20 -27.47
CA GLY A 943 28.32 15.21 -26.51
C GLY A 943 27.18 16.11 -26.00
N ILE A 944 25.94 15.63 -26.00
CA ILE A 944 24.76 16.40 -25.56
C ILE A 944 24.00 15.65 -24.47
N ALA A 945 23.22 16.40 -23.68
CA ALA A 945 22.31 15.78 -22.73
C ALA A 945 21.17 15.04 -23.45
N LYS A 946 20.89 13.82 -23.00
CA LYS A 946 19.78 12.99 -23.43
C LYS A 946 18.83 12.73 -22.26
N VAL A 947 17.54 12.59 -22.55
CA VAL A 947 16.52 12.29 -21.55
C VAL A 947 16.09 10.84 -21.71
N ARG A 948 16.15 10.07 -20.62
CA ARG A 948 15.53 8.75 -20.47
C ARG A 948 14.04 8.96 -20.19
N PRO A 949 13.16 8.88 -21.19
CA PRO A 949 11.80 9.41 -21.07
C PRO A 949 10.98 8.66 -20.03
N PHE A 950 11.33 7.39 -19.83
CA PHE A 950 10.68 6.50 -18.87
C PHE A 950 10.92 6.90 -17.41
N LEU A 951 12.04 7.54 -17.08
CA LEU A 951 12.36 7.97 -15.71
C LEU A 951 11.91 9.41 -15.44
N CYS A 952 11.60 10.19 -16.48
CA CYS A 952 11.34 11.62 -16.36
C CYS A 952 9.96 11.92 -15.76
N ASP A 953 9.92 12.55 -14.59
CA ASP A 953 8.67 13.05 -13.98
C ASP A 953 8.19 14.38 -14.55
N ALA A 954 8.99 15.06 -15.37
CA ALA A 954 8.70 16.43 -15.82
C ALA A 954 8.61 17.47 -14.69
N CYS A 955 9.38 17.28 -13.59
CA CYS A 955 9.41 18.23 -12.47
C CYS A 955 9.98 19.61 -12.83
N GLY A 956 10.73 19.71 -13.93
CA GLY A 956 11.30 20.96 -14.42
C GLY A 956 12.64 21.39 -13.82
N ALA A 957 13.19 20.65 -12.83
CA ALA A 957 14.48 20.98 -12.20
C ALA A 957 15.62 21.18 -13.23
N CYS A 958 15.73 20.25 -14.19
CA CYS A 958 16.71 20.31 -15.27
C CYS A 958 16.58 21.52 -16.20
N ILE A 959 15.43 22.19 -16.25
CA ILE A 959 15.16 23.34 -17.12
C ILE A 959 15.63 24.60 -16.42
N VAL A 960 15.25 24.75 -15.15
CA VAL A 960 15.70 25.86 -14.31
C VAL A 960 17.23 25.89 -14.22
N ALA A 961 17.86 24.72 -14.14
CA ALA A 961 19.32 24.61 -14.05
C ALA A 961 20.06 24.73 -15.38
N CYS A 962 19.39 24.71 -16.54
CA CYS A 962 20.08 24.66 -17.84
C CYS A 962 20.53 26.04 -18.29
N PRO A 963 21.84 26.36 -18.28
CA PRO A 963 22.32 27.71 -18.56
C PRO A 963 22.13 28.11 -20.04
N SER A 964 22.11 27.13 -20.95
CA SER A 964 21.91 27.37 -22.38
C SER A 964 20.44 27.35 -22.81
N GLU A 965 19.50 27.17 -21.87
CA GLU A 965 18.08 26.97 -22.14
C GLU A 965 17.80 25.84 -23.15
N ALA A 966 18.72 24.87 -23.24
CA ALA A 966 18.57 23.72 -24.12
C ALA A 966 17.54 22.72 -23.56
N ALA A 967 17.43 22.60 -22.24
CA ALA A 967 16.41 21.77 -21.61
C ALA A 967 15.05 22.49 -21.58
N TYR A 968 13.97 21.79 -21.93
CA TYR A 968 12.61 22.34 -21.87
C TYR A 968 11.58 21.26 -21.51
N LEU A 969 10.37 21.66 -21.08
CA LEU A 969 9.21 20.78 -20.98
C LEU A 969 8.44 20.85 -22.28
N ARG A 970 8.06 19.69 -22.84
CA ARG A 970 7.25 19.64 -24.07
C ARG A 970 5.93 20.40 -23.96
N SER A 971 5.37 20.51 -22.76
CA SER A 971 4.11 21.21 -22.48
C SER A 971 4.24 22.66 -22.00
N ALA A 972 5.45 23.13 -21.72
CA ALA A 972 5.71 24.42 -21.10
C ALA A 972 7.09 24.94 -21.51
N ARG A 973 7.23 25.28 -22.80
CA ARG A 973 8.44 25.94 -23.31
C ARG A 973 8.51 27.38 -22.82
N GLY A 974 9.72 27.94 -22.70
CA GLY A 974 9.93 29.31 -22.22
C GLY A 974 9.07 30.33 -22.97
N GLU A 975 9.04 30.26 -24.31
CA GLU A 975 8.22 31.14 -25.16
C GLU A 975 6.70 31.01 -24.91
N MET A 976 6.22 29.82 -24.54
CA MET A 976 4.81 29.60 -24.20
C MET A 976 4.49 30.27 -22.87
N MET A 977 5.38 30.11 -21.87
CA MET A 977 5.19 30.66 -20.53
C MET A 977 5.29 32.19 -20.52
N ILE A 978 6.26 32.76 -21.25
CA ILE A 978 6.40 34.22 -21.38
C ILE A 978 5.14 34.81 -22.02
N GLY A 979 4.64 34.23 -23.12
CA GLY A 979 3.41 34.68 -23.76
C GLY A 979 2.19 34.61 -22.83
N SER A 980 2.10 33.56 -21.99
CA SER A 980 1.05 33.45 -20.97
C SER A 980 1.15 34.51 -19.88
N ILE A 981 2.36 34.88 -19.46
CA ILE A 981 2.59 35.93 -18.45
C ILE A 981 2.26 37.30 -19.03
N ASP A 982 2.75 37.61 -20.24
CA ASP A 982 2.46 38.87 -20.94
C ASP A 982 0.95 39.09 -21.09
N ALA A 983 0.19 38.03 -21.35
CA ALA A 983 -1.27 38.11 -21.45
C ALA A 983 -1.98 38.38 -20.12
N LEU A 984 -1.37 38.05 -18.97
CA LEU A 984 -1.92 38.36 -17.65
C LEU A 984 -1.57 39.78 -17.19
N LEU A 985 -0.55 40.41 -17.80
CA LEU A 985 -0.08 41.75 -17.48
C LEU A 985 -0.69 42.84 -18.36
N ARG A 986 -1.43 42.46 -19.42
CA ARG A 986 -2.20 43.33 -20.30
C ARG A 986 -3.65 43.41 -19.81
#